data_AF-A0A1Y2DFC6-F1
#
_entry.id   AF-A0A1Y2DFC6-F1
#
_cell.length_a   1.000
_cell.length_b   1.000
_cell.length_c   1.000
_cell.angle_alpha   90.00
_cell.angle_beta   90.00
_cell.angle_gamma   90.00
#
_symmetry.space_group_name_H-M   'P 1'
#
loop_
_entity.id
_entity.type
_entity.pdbx_description
1 polymer ?
#
loop_
_entity_poly.entity_id
_entity_poly.type
_entity_poly.pdbx_seq_one_letter_code
_entity_poly.pdbx_strand_id
1 'polypeptide(L)'
;MSENHEGNEWTVLVSRSDEIEVGEFCPRQPYLEAVVPELATSVRRLVLTTVSHDQGFSNSEQSNGGTYNDSHSGFEVAIVTPSYHERRPSKMFQYNVHALFEKCEHENVWDVASGDLTTRKWLADIQAGDIIQVIPRADFMLWVNYVYSATIQVEGEKRAALDMAATEPQNISSKPKFYNELDPLKRQVRILSLHVGQPDDPVACDVTTISLGDSVHDEQYEALSYCWGEASRKDTIRVRATWSELSTFQDFPVNSSLYEALVHLRPASGPGRRLWVNAICINQACDDERSQQVPQMASIYNLAKRVIIWLGALDATRRACLNKIVSIQEHLQQEYDASRTYTRAEMKGLEFRAVNAEISVNDLMGFANIWRECDFDWFKRTWVLQEVANARTAIVCSGSIAVTWPAFSAFARRMLDAKRGSPLIRYGVMPTVFFKFASFIDSHEDKAADPDEEILDFLLKAHSLKASDPRDKIFALLQFGHETSNVASLPPEIRPDYQKPVQRVFSDFVRWWILEHKSLRILSAVHTLQGRSWQQMYYGQPPDLKAIPYPIWCLWHGGEANWAKATLGLAPDAPYTASGSSTPDLALISSNAVSRPGVLRVRGHHLGTIAQIAPFPFWKWGNDLPRELFHAFVRIFNPTANMRVWLHDRDNQEIQRLDDQQESDFYDRHFTYHYSRGFQRESPAIPCYSDCLFTTNDGDGITDGFATDFATGHPGLCPHNALPGDVVVMLYGGSVLYLLRPVEGEDANAENEDKRPREFHFVGECFLHGYMHGEGLEDAREKGIRSEIFNLI
;
A
#
# COMPACT_ATOMS: atom_id res chain seq x y z
N MET A 1 17.17 3.36 -31.91
CA MET A 1 17.82 4.68 -31.76
C MET A 1 18.54 5.01 -33.06
N SER A 2 18.15 6.07 -33.75
CA SER A 2 18.90 6.63 -34.88
C SER A 2 19.36 8.03 -34.47
N GLU A 3 20.64 8.20 -34.14
CA GLU A 3 21.21 9.51 -33.81
C GLU A 3 21.65 10.21 -35.10
N ASN A 4 20.95 11.27 -35.49
CA ASN A 4 21.41 12.20 -36.52
C ASN A 4 22.35 13.24 -35.86
N HIS A 5 23.60 13.31 -36.34
CA HIS A 5 24.69 14.09 -35.75
C HIS A 5 24.90 15.51 -36.33
N GLU A 6 23.89 16.11 -36.96
CA GLU A 6 23.99 17.50 -37.45
C GLU A 6 22.89 18.38 -36.86
N GLY A 7 23.17 18.98 -35.70
CA GLY A 7 22.29 19.96 -35.05
C GLY A 7 22.47 20.04 -33.54
N ASN A 8 22.22 21.23 -32.98
CA ASN A 8 22.15 21.51 -31.53
C ASN A 8 20.87 20.92 -30.89
N GLU A 9 20.13 20.12 -31.64
CA GLU A 9 18.86 19.50 -31.27
C GLU A 9 19.02 17.97 -31.18
N TRP A 10 18.14 17.34 -30.41
CA TRP A 10 18.03 15.88 -30.29
C TRP A 10 16.57 15.45 -30.41
N THR A 11 16.36 14.20 -30.85
CA THR A 11 15.03 13.57 -30.95
C THR A 11 15.13 12.14 -30.46
N VAL A 12 14.22 11.72 -29.59
CA VAL A 12 14.01 10.34 -29.18
C VAL A 12 12.64 9.91 -29.68
N LEU A 13 12.60 8.75 -30.37
CA LEU A 13 11.37 8.11 -30.83
C LEU A 13 11.38 6.66 -30.32
N VAL A 14 10.38 6.31 -29.53
CA VAL A 14 10.15 4.95 -29.03
C VAL A 14 8.72 4.56 -29.38
N SER A 15 8.52 3.32 -29.85
CA SER A 15 7.20 2.78 -30.15
C SER A 15 7.06 1.36 -29.61
N ARG A 16 5.82 0.98 -29.31
CA ARG A 16 5.42 -0.37 -28.93
C ARG A 16 4.10 -0.70 -29.62
N SER A 17 3.94 -1.94 -30.07
CA SER A 17 2.78 -2.41 -30.84
C SER A 17 2.20 -3.73 -30.33
N ASP A 18 2.40 -4.05 -29.05
CA ASP A 18 1.84 -5.25 -28.42
C ASP A 18 0.40 -4.96 -27.99
N GLU A 19 -0.54 -5.81 -28.37
CA GLU A 19 -1.94 -5.66 -27.94
C GLU A 19 -2.11 -6.01 -26.45
N ILE A 20 -2.73 -5.13 -25.67
CA ILE A 20 -3.03 -5.34 -24.24
C ILE A 20 -4.44 -4.82 -23.88
N GLU A 21 -4.96 -5.27 -22.73
CA GLU A 21 -6.36 -5.06 -22.33
C GLU A 21 -6.54 -4.34 -20.98
N VAL A 22 -6.64 -3.02 -21.04
CA VAL A 22 -6.85 -1.95 -20.04
C VAL A 22 -7.94 -2.03 -18.96
N GLY A 23 -7.94 -2.88 -17.93
CA GLY A 23 -9.02 -2.92 -16.92
C GLY A 23 -8.90 -1.89 -15.78
N GLU A 24 -10.00 -1.59 -15.08
CA GLU A 24 -10.00 -0.70 -13.89
C GLU A 24 -9.06 -1.15 -12.77
N PHE A 25 -8.81 -2.46 -12.71
CA PHE A 25 -7.98 -3.10 -11.69
C PHE A 25 -6.50 -3.18 -12.08
N CYS A 26 -6.11 -2.59 -13.22
CA CYS A 26 -4.72 -2.58 -13.61
C CYS A 26 -3.89 -1.58 -12.78
N PRO A 27 -2.79 -2.01 -12.15
CA PRO A 27 -1.74 -1.18 -11.58
C PRO A 27 -1.27 -0.17 -12.62
N ARG A 28 -0.86 1.02 -12.16
CA ARG A 28 -0.33 2.12 -13.00
C ARG A 28 1.03 1.74 -13.61
N GLN A 29 1.03 0.75 -14.50
CA GLN A 29 2.21 0.32 -15.23
C GLN A 29 2.29 1.04 -16.57
N PRO A 30 3.49 1.51 -16.94
CA PRO A 30 3.70 2.11 -18.25
C PRO A 30 3.56 1.05 -19.33
N TYR A 31 2.73 1.34 -20.33
CA TYR A 31 2.72 0.57 -21.57
C TYR A 31 3.95 0.89 -22.41
N LEU A 32 4.42 2.14 -22.39
CA LEU A 32 5.59 2.58 -23.15
C LEU A 32 6.40 3.60 -22.34
N GLU A 33 7.72 3.48 -22.43
CA GLU A 33 8.67 4.39 -21.77
C GLU A 33 9.65 4.97 -22.79
N ALA A 34 10.04 6.23 -22.59
CA ALA A 34 11.12 6.87 -23.32
C ALA A 34 12.01 7.67 -22.37
N VAL A 35 13.32 7.43 -22.42
CA VAL A 35 14.30 8.13 -21.60
C VAL A 35 14.73 9.43 -22.31
N VAL A 36 14.70 10.54 -21.59
CA VAL A 36 15.22 11.83 -22.01
C VAL A 36 16.75 11.79 -21.97
N PRO A 37 17.46 12.14 -23.06
CA PRO A 37 18.91 12.02 -23.11
C PRO A 37 19.62 12.80 -22.00
N GLU A 38 20.70 12.24 -21.44
CA GLU A 38 21.55 12.89 -20.42
C GLU A 38 22.14 14.24 -20.87
N LEU A 39 22.25 14.44 -22.19
CA LEU A 39 22.78 15.67 -22.80
C LEU A 39 21.71 16.75 -23.02
N ALA A 40 20.45 16.48 -22.67
CA ALA A 40 19.34 17.39 -22.86
C ALA A 40 19.42 18.61 -21.92
N THR A 41 19.27 19.82 -22.45
CA THR A 41 19.12 21.04 -21.63
C THR A 41 17.66 21.42 -21.41
N SER A 42 16.80 21.08 -22.37
CA SER A 42 15.37 21.39 -22.34
C SER A 42 14.63 20.45 -23.27
N VAL A 43 13.36 20.17 -22.94
CA VAL A 43 12.40 19.55 -23.87
C VAL A 43 11.63 20.65 -24.57
N ARG A 44 11.67 20.65 -25.91
CA ARG A 44 10.97 21.60 -26.77
C ARG A 44 9.61 21.08 -27.19
N ARG A 45 9.53 19.79 -27.50
CA ARG A 45 8.31 19.18 -28.05
C ARG A 45 8.17 17.74 -27.56
N LEU A 46 6.94 17.37 -27.23
CA LEU A 46 6.53 16.01 -26.88
C LEU A 46 5.29 15.64 -27.69
N VAL A 47 5.36 14.53 -28.41
CA VAL A 47 4.24 13.95 -29.17
C VAL A 47 4.00 12.55 -28.65
N LEU A 48 2.75 12.29 -28.27
CA LEU A 48 2.28 10.97 -27.83
C LEU A 48 1.19 10.51 -28.80
N THR A 49 1.42 9.38 -29.46
CA THR A 49 0.44 8.75 -30.35
C THR A 49 -0.01 7.43 -29.74
N THR A 50 -1.31 7.22 -29.61
CA THR A 50 -1.91 5.97 -29.08
C THR A 50 -2.92 5.41 -30.06
N VAL A 51 -2.95 4.08 -30.20
CA VAL A 51 -3.97 3.36 -30.95
C VAL A 51 -4.74 2.46 -29.99
N SER A 52 -6.02 2.73 -29.82
CA SER A 52 -6.85 2.07 -28.81
C SER A 52 -8.35 2.10 -29.15
N HIS A 53 -9.13 1.33 -28.41
CA HIS A 53 -10.60 1.47 -28.34
C HIS A 53 -11.13 1.07 -26.96
N ASP A 54 -12.41 1.32 -26.68
CA ASP A 54 -13.06 0.98 -25.41
C ASP A 54 -14.33 0.12 -25.54
N GLN A 55 -14.76 -0.46 -24.43
CA GLN A 55 -15.95 -1.33 -24.35
C GLN A 55 -17.28 -0.61 -24.09
N GLY A 56 -17.30 0.72 -23.90
CA GLY A 56 -18.48 1.35 -23.35
C GLY A 56 -18.96 2.66 -23.99
N PHE A 57 -19.78 3.35 -23.22
CA PHE A 57 -20.53 4.52 -23.69
C PHE A 57 -19.75 5.82 -23.46
N SER A 58 -19.50 6.58 -24.52
CA SER A 58 -19.10 7.99 -24.46
C SER A 58 -20.08 8.82 -25.28
N ASN A 59 -20.19 10.13 -25.01
CA ASN A 59 -20.92 11.01 -25.93
C ASN A 59 -20.11 11.23 -27.22
N SER A 60 -20.80 11.42 -28.35
CA SER A 60 -20.19 11.46 -29.70
C SER A 60 -19.63 12.83 -30.10
N GLU A 61 -19.61 13.81 -29.21
CA GLU A 61 -19.15 15.16 -29.52
C GLU A 61 -17.66 15.29 -29.21
N GLN A 62 -16.83 15.39 -30.26
CA GLN A 62 -15.41 15.70 -30.13
C GLN A 62 -15.22 16.98 -29.33
N SER A 63 -14.56 16.90 -28.17
CA SER A 63 -14.08 18.06 -27.46
C SER A 63 -12.61 18.35 -27.81
N ASN A 64 -12.19 19.60 -27.63
CA ASN A 64 -10.89 20.11 -28.07
C ASN A 64 -9.72 19.20 -27.67
N GLY A 65 -8.98 18.69 -28.67
CA GLY A 65 -7.81 17.84 -28.45
C GLY A 65 -8.06 16.33 -28.58
N GLY A 66 -9.21 15.90 -29.09
CA GLY A 66 -9.48 14.47 -29.35
C GLY A 66 -9.91 13.69 -28.12
N THR A 67 -10.31 14.36 -27.03
CA THR A 67 -10.87 13.75 -25.82
C THR A 67 -12.38 13.65 -25.91
N TYR A 68 -12.92 12.49 -25.52
CA TYR A 68 -14.37 12.24 -25.48
C TYR A 68 -14.88 12.43 -24.05
N ASN A 69 -15.86 13.33 -23.88
CA ASN A 69 -16.49 13.53 -22.58
C ASN A 69 -17.22 12.24 -22.15
N ASP A 70 -17.14 11.93 -20.86
CA ASP A 70 -17.75 10.75 -20.22
C ASP A 70 -17.15 9.37 -20.59
N SER A 71 -16.08 9.30 -21.39
CA SER A 71 -15.33 8.04 -21.50
C SER A 71 -14.54 7.79 -20.22
N HIS A 72 -14.66 6.56 -19.71
CA HIS A 72 -13.96 6.11 -18.52
C HIS A 72 -12.72 5.31 -18.85
N SER A 73 -12.16 5.47 -20.04
CA SER A 73 -10.94 4.78 -20.40
C SER A 73 -10.08 5.69 -21.28
N GLY A 74 -8.76 5.52 -21.24
CA GLY A 74 -7.86 6.53 -21.77
C GLY A 74 -6.40 6.30 -21.40
N PHE A 75 -5.59 7.34 -21.48
CA PHE A 75 -4.16 7.28 -21.21
C PHE A 75 -3.69 8.46 -20.38
N GLU A 76 -2.86 8.15 -19.40
CA GLU A 76 -2.10 9.09 -18.62
C GLU A 76 -0.66 9.18 -19.13
N VAL A 77 -0.06 10.35 -18.93
CA VAL A 77 1.37 10.58 -19.10
C VAL A 77 1.97 10.84 -17.72
N ALA A 78 3.01 10.09 -17.38
CA ALA A 78 3.82 10.32 -16.19
C ALA A 78 5.25 10.67 -16.58
N ILE A 79 5.87 11.58 -15.84
CA ILE A 79 7.29 11.92 -15.97
C ILE A 79 7.95 11.47 -14.68
N VAL A 80 8.79 10.45 -14.75
CA VAL A 80 9.47 9.90 -13.59
C VAL A 80 10.98 10.12 -13.68
N THR A 81 11.63 10.26 -12.53
CA THR A 81 13.10 10.32 -12.47
C THR A 81 13.72 8.95 -12.83
N PRO A 82 15.04 8.84 -13.05
CA PRO A 82 15.71 7.54 -13.23
C PRO A 82 15.46 6.53 -12.09
N SER A 83 15.09 7.03 -10.91
CA SER A 83 14.71 6.21 -9.75
C SER A 83 13.20 5.90 -9.70
N TYR A 84 12.46 6.12 -10.79
CA TYR A 84 11.03 5.88 -10.94
C TYR A 84 10.14 6.67 -9.96
N HIS A 85 10.60 7.84 -9.50
CA HIS A 85 9.78 8.75 -8.71
C HIS A 85 9.09 9.75 -9.64
N GLU A 86 7.76 9.84 -9.57
CA GLU A 86 6.99 10.83 -10.33
C GLU A 86 7.44 12.25 -9.98
N ARG A 87 7.89 13.04 -10.97
CA ARG A 87 8.22 14.46 -10.79
C ARG A 87 6.99 15.29 -10.45
N ARG A 88 5.85 14.89 -10.99
CA ARG A 88 4.51 15.42 -10.75
C ARG A 88 3.50 14.29 -10.90
N PRO A 89 2.32 14.42 -10.28
CA PRO A 89 1.22 13.50 -10.53
C PRO A 89 1.01 13.31 -12.04
N SER A 90 0.86 12.06 -12.47
CA SER A 90 0.50 11.77 -13.85
C SER A 90 -0.76 12.54 -14.26
N LYS A 91 -0.83 12.86 -15.55
CA LYS A 91 -1.93 13.63 -16.12
C LYS A 91 -2.65 12.77 -17.15
N MET A 92 -3.97 12.66 -17.05
CA MET A 92 -4.79 12.10 -18.12
C MET A 92 -4.68 13.01 -19.34
N PHE A 93 -4.20 12.46 -20.46
CA PHE A 93 -4.00 13.22 -21.70
C PHE A 93 -4.97 12.84 -22.81
N GLN A 94 -5.55 11.64 -22.76
CA GLN A 94 -6.49 11.18 -23.77
C GLN A 94 -7.56 10.28 -23.14
N TYR A 95 -8.80 10.41 -23.60
CA TYR A 95 -9.90 9.48 -23.31
C TYR A 95 -10.33 8.80 -24.60
N ASN A 96 -10.71 7.52 -24.54
CA ASN A 96 -11.05 6.72 -25.72
C ASN A 96 -12.39 7.11 -26.34
N VAL A 97 -12.52 6.76 -27.63
CA VAL A 97 -13.75 6.91 -28.41
C VAL A 97 -14.68 5.73 -28.10
N HIS A 98 -15.98 6.03 -28.01
CA HIS A 98 -17.11 5.09 -27.94
C HIS A 98 -16.85 3.72 -28.59
N ALA A 99 -17.36 2.67 -27.93
CA ALA A 99 -17.45 1.26 -28.33
C ALA A 99 -17.83 0.97 -29.80
N LEU A 100 -16.90 1.24 -30.70
CA LEU A 100 -16.80 0.58 -31.99
C LEU A 100 -15.60 -0.38 -31.87
N PHE A 101 -15.72 -1.57 -32.44
CA PHE A 101 -14.59 -2.52 -32.60
C PHE A 101 -13.46 -1.95 -33.48
N GLU A 102 -13.61 -0.72 -33.98
CA GLU A 102 -12.67 -0.04 -34.87
C GLU A 102 -11.60 0.69 -34.04
N LYS A 103 -10.34 0.37 -34.33
CA LYS A 103 -9.18 0.99 -33.69
C LYS A 103 -9.16 2.49 -33.99
N CYS A 104 -8.97 3.31 -32.97
CA CYS A 104 -8.83 4.75 -33.13
C CYS A 104 -7.41 5.19 -32.79
N GLU A 105 -6.83 6.04 -33.64
CA GLU A 105 -5.52 6.65 -33.44
C GLU A 105 -5.69 8.07 -32.90
N HIS A 106 -5.01 8.36 -31.78
CA HIS A 106 -4.99 9.68 -31.16
C HIS A 106 -3.56 10.22 -31.17
N GLU A 107 -3.37 11.45 -31.62
CA GLU A 107 -2.10 12.16 -31.57
C GLU A 107 -2.24 13.38 -30.63
N ASN A 108 -1.39 13.43 -29.60
CA ASN A 108 -1.35 14.52 -28.63
C ASN A 108 0.01 15.23 -28.69
N VAL A 109 0.00 16.54 -28.93
CA VAL A 109 1.20 17.35 -29.16
C VAL A 109 1.31 18.46 -28.14
N TRP A 110 2.44 18.52 -27.43
CA TRP A 110 2.88 19.66 -26.63
C TRP A 110 4.14 20.26 -27.25
N ASP A 111 4.12 21.56 -27.52
CA ASP A 111 5.23 22.26 -28.14
C ASP A 111 5.42 23.62 -27.44
N VAL A 112 6.64 23.97 -27.08
CA VAL A 112 6.97 25.25 -26.42
C VAL A 112 6.57 26.46 -27.29
N ALA A 113 6.70 26.34 -28.62
CA ALA A 113 6.44 27.42 -29.56
C ALA A 113 4.94 27.74 -29.67
N SER A 114 4.08 26.73 -29.79
CA SER A 114 2.63 26.88 -29.96
C SER A 114 1.83 26.78 -28.64
N GLY A 115 2.44 26.25 -27.58
CA GLY A 115 1.79 25.97 -26.30
C GLY A 115 1.54 27.20 -25.43
N ASP A 116 0.52 27.08 -24.56
CA ASP A 116 0.19 28.06 -23.52
C ASP A 116 1.23 28.07 -22.38
N LEU A 117 1.08 29.01 -21.43
CA LEU A 117 1.96 29.12 -20.27
C LEU A 117 2.04 27.81 -19.45
N THR A 118 0.94 27.06 -19.38
CA THR A 118 0.86 25.78 -18.66
C THR A 118 1.72 24.72 -19.34
N THR A 119 1.57 24.58 -20.66
CA THR A 119 2.35 23.65 -21.50
C THR A 119 3.84 23.97 -21.43
N ARG A 120 4.20 25.26 -21.55
CA ARG A 120 5.61 25.69 -21.48
C ARG A 120 6.25 25.37 -20.14
N LYS A 121 5.54 25.61 -19.04
CA LYS A 121 6.02 25.25 -17.69
C LYS A 121 6.18 23.74 -17.55
N TRP A 122 5.20 22.97 -18.01
CA TRP A 122 5.22 21.51 -17.89
C TRP A 122 6.39 20.88 -18.68
N LEU A 123 6.64 21.32 -19.91
CA LEU A 123 7.79 20.84 -20.69
C LEU A 123 9.14 21.28 -20.08
N ALA A 124 9.20 22.47 -19.48
CA ALA A 124 10.41 22.96 -18.81
C ALA A 124 10.77 22.19 -17.52
N ASP A 125 9.83 21.46 -16.93
CA ASP A 125 10.07 20.65 -15.73
C ASP A 125 10.71 19.28 -16.05
N ILE A 126 10.69 18.85 -17.32
CA ILE A 126 11.31 17.60 -17.77
C ILE A 126 12.81 17.80 -17.90
N GLN A 127 13.59 17.00 -17.18
CA GLN A 127 15.04 17.09 -17.09
C GLN A 127 15.73 15.95 -17.85
N ALA A 128 17.03 16.12 -18.08
CA ALA A 128 17.89 15.05 -18.57
C ALA A 128 17.81 13.81 -17.67
N GLY A 129 17.75 12.62 -18.28
CA GLY A 129 17.64 11.34 -17.60
C GLY A 129 16.22 10.94 -17.20
N ASP A 130 15.23 11.84 -17.30
CA ASP A 130 13.85 11.49 -16.97
C ASP A 130 13.27 10.43 -17.91
N ILE A 131 12.29 9.69 -17.41
CA ILE A 131 11.56 8.68 -18.15
C ILE A 131 10.13 9.17 -18.34
N ILE A 132 9.74 9.33 -19.60
CA ILE A 132 8.38 9.65 -20.02
C ILE A 132 7.62 8.33 -20.17
N GLN A 133 6.52 8.20 -19.47
CA GLN A 133 5.69 7.00 -19.41
C GLN A 133 4.31 7.27 -20.02
N VAL A 134 3.85 6.40 -20.91
CA VAL A 134 2.46 6.33 -21.38
C VAL A 134 1.76 5.21 -20.62
N ILE A 135 0.76 5.54 -19.82
CA ILE A 135 0.07 4.63 -18.90
C ILE A 135 -1.41 4.53 -19.33
N PRO A 136 -1.85 3.41 -19.90
CA PRO A 136 -3.27 3.21 -20.21
C PRO A 136 -4.11 3.08 -18.95
N ARG A 137 -5.37 3.48 -19.04
CA ARG A 137 -6.34 3.52 -17.94
C ARG A 137 -7.72 3.04 -18.39
N ALA A 138 -8.40 2.37 -17.47
CA ALA A 138 -9.85 2.36 -17.36
C ALA A 138 -10.20 2.75 -15.93
N ASP A 139 -11.14 3.67 -15.75
CA ASP A 139 -11.50 4.31 -14.48
C ASP A 139 -12.95 3.98 -14.09
N PHE A 140 -13.56 2.98 -14.74
CA PHE A 140 -14.90 2.48 -14.42
C PHE A 140 -14.99 0.98 -14.53
N MET A 141 -15.81 0.45 -13.65
CA MET A 141 -16.05 -0.95 -13.41
C MET A 141 -16.52 -1.69 -14.65
N LEU A 142 -15.86 -2.82 -14.95
CA LEU A 142 -16.09 -3.65 -16.15
C LEU A 142 -15.69 -3.01 -17.48
N TRP A 143 -15.02 -1.87 -17.48
CA TRP A 143 -14.46 -1.30 -18.72
C TRP A 143 -13.05 -1.80 -18.97
N VAL A 144 -12.77 -2.09 -20.25
CA VAL A 144 -11.46 -2.43 -20.76
C VAL A 144 -11.05 -1.40 -21.83
N ASN A 145 -9.86 -0.82 -21.68
CA ASN A 145 -9.15 -0.06 -22.71
C ASN A 145 -8.27 -0.99 -23.53
N TYR A 146 -8.67 -1.33 -24.74
CA TYR A 146 -7.85 -2.13 -25.64
C TYR A 146 -6.78 -1.24 -26.26
N VAL A 147 -5.52 -1.53 -25.95
CA VAL A 147 -4.36 -0.77 -26.45
C VAL A 147 -3.65 -1.62 -27.48
N TYR A 148 -3.45 -1.08 -28.67
CA TYR A 148 -2.77 -1.77 -29.77
C TYR A 148 -1.35 -1.29 -29.97
N SER A 149 -1.13 0.01 -29.83
CA SER A 149 0.19 0.60 -29.95
C SER A 149 0.27 1.96 -29.30
N ALA A 150 1.49 2.36 -28.97
CA ALA A 150 1.80 3.70 -28.53
C ALA A 150 3.15 4.13 -29.11
N THR A 151 3.33 5.44 -29.27
CA THR A 151 4.58 6.06 -29.70
C THR A 151 4.85 7.29 -28.85
N ILE A 152 6.07 7.41 -28.35
CA ILE A 152 6.58 8.61 -27.69
C ILE A 152 7.64 9.22 -28.60
N GLN A 153 7.44 10.45 -29.01
CA GLN A 153 8.44 11.28 -29.69
C GLN A 153 8.73 12.51 -28.85
N VAL A 154 9.98 12.70 -28.46
CA VAL A 154 10.42 13.84 -27.66
C VAL A 154 11.63 14.52 -28.30
N GLU A 155 11.59 15.84 -28.38
CA GLU A 155 12.59 16.68 -29.05
C GLU A 155 13.09 17.78 -28.09
N GLY A 156 14.36 18.15 -28.19
CA GLY A 156 14.95 19.18 -27.33
C GLY A 156 16.31 19.67 -27.78
N GLU A 157 16.95 20.51 -26.96
CA GLU A 157 18.25 21.13 -27.24
C GLU A 157 19.40 20.47 -26.45
N LYS A 158 20.62 20.54 -26.99
CA LYS A 158 21.86 19.98 -26.43
C LYS A 158 22.66 21.05 -25.66
N ARG A 159 23.37 20.61 -24.61
CA ARG A 159 24.31 21.44 -23.84
C ARG A 159 25.58 21.76 -24.65
N ALA A 160 26.01 23.02 -24.67
CA ALA A 160 27.37 23.39 -25.11
C ALA A 160 28.39 22.99 -24.03
N ALA A 161 29.50 22.38 -24.44
CA ALA A 161 30.54 21.88 -23.54
C ALA A 161 31.11 23.02 -22.67
N LEU A 162 30.87 22.94 -21.37
CA LEU A 162 31.59 23.67 -20.33
C LEU A 162 32.07 22.65 -19.30
N ASP A 163 33.37 22.72 -19.01
CA ASP A 163 34.11 21.85 -18.10
C ASP A 163 33.36 21.60 -16.80
N MET A 164 32.94 20.35 -16.60
CA MET A 164 32.56 19.85 -15.29
C MET A 164 33.80 19.24 -14.64
N ALA A 165 34.43 20.01 -13.75
CA ALA A 165 35.23 19.41 -12.69
C ALA A 165 34.26 18.64 -11.78
N ALA A 166 34.32 17.31 -11.84
CA ALA A 166 33.62 16.43 -10.93
C ALA A 166 34.17 16.66 -9.50
N THR A 167 33.36 17.25 -8.63
CA THR A 167 33.50 17.04 -7.19
C THR A 167 32.97 15.65 -6.88
N GLU A 168 33.87 14.73 -6.55
CA GLU A 168 33.54 13.45 -5.95
C GLU A 168 32.70 13.66 -4.67
N PRO A 169 31.72 12.80 -4.37
CA PRO A 169 31.14 12.75 -3.05
C PRO A 169 32.23 12.30 -2.08
N GLN A 170 32.72 13.23 -1.26
CA GLN A 170 33.60 12.89 -0.15
C GLN A 170 32.87 11.94 0.80
N ASN A 171 33.40 10.73 0.86
CA ASN A 171 33.03 9.72 1.83
C ASN A 171 33.52 10.19 3.21
N ILE A 172 32.69 10.94 3.95
CA ILE A 172 32.97 11.25 5.37
C ILE A 172 32.65 10.01 6.19
N SER A 173 33.57 9.04 6.13
CA SER A 173 33.67 7.94 7.09
C SER A 173 34.33 8.47 8.36
N SER A 174 33.55 9.20 9.15
CA SER A 174 33.79 9.34 10.58
C SER A 174 32.46 9.49 11.29
N LYS A 175 32.16 8.61 12.25
CA LYS A 175 30.98 8.75 13.13
C LYS A 175 30.89 10.21 13.60
N PRO A 176 29.72 10.88 13.48
CA PRO A 176 29.57 12.22 14.03
C PRO A 176 29.96 12.20 15.50
N LYS A 177 30.90 13.05 15.91
CA LYS A 177 31.47 13.01 17.27
C LYS A 177 30.49 13.50 18.33
N PHE A 178 29.30 13.96 17.91
CA PHE A 178 28.20 14.34 18.79
C PHE A 178 27.30 13.15 19.17
N TYR A 179 27.63 11.89 18.87
CA TYR A 179 26.91 10.74 19.42
C TYR A 179 27.66 10.14 20.61
N ASN A 180 27.06 10.18 21.80
CA ASN A 180 27.48 9.41 22.98
C ASN A 180 26.76 8.06 23.02
N GLU A 181 27.36 7.05 23.65
CA GLU A 181 26.62 5.83 23.97
C GLU A 181 25.45 6.15 24.93
N LEU A 182 24.28 5.60 24.61
CA LEU A 182 23.07 5.71 25.43
C LEU A 182 22.97 4.46 26.30
N ASP A 183 22.70 4.64 27.58
CA ASP A 183 22.50 3.54 28.53
C ASP A 183 21.08 2.98 28.39
N PRO A 184 20.90 1.75 27.83
CA PRO A 184 19.57 1.19 27.60
C PRO A 184 18.83 0.88 28.91
N LEU A 185 19.55 0.55 29.98
CA LEU A 185 18.96 0.25 31.29
C LEU A 185 18.36 1.49 31.94
N LYS A 186 18.87 2.68 31.59
CA LYS A 186 18.34 3.97 32.03
C LYS A 186 17.36 4.60 31.04
N ARG A 187 17.01 3.90 29.94
CA ARG A 187 16.10 4.39 28.89
C ARG A 187 16.50 5.78 28.39
N GLN A 188 17.79 5.96 28.11
CA GLN A 188 18.32 7.24 27.70
C GLN A 188 17.96 7.58 26.25
N VAL A 189 17.66 8.86 26.03
CA VAL A 189 17.38 9.43 24.71
C VAL A 189 18.06 10.78 24.56
N ARG A 190 18.33 11.19 23.32
CA ARG A 190 18.87 12.52 23.02
C ARG A 190 17.75 13.50 22.70
N ILE A 191 17.89 14.75 23.14
CA ILE A 191 16.98 15.86 22.85
C ILE A 191 17.76 16.98 22.17
N LEU A 192 17.22 17.48 21.08
CA LEU A 192 17.72 18.63 20.36
C LEU A 192 17.16 19.91 20.98
N SER A 193 18.01 20.92 21.17
CA SER A 193 17.64 22.28 21.58
C SER A 193 17.98 23.22 20.42
N LEU A 194 16.96 23.53 19.63
CA LEU A 194 17.05 24.38 18.45
C LEU A 194 17.29 25.83 18.86
N HIS A 195 18.36 26.43 18.36
CA HIS A 195 18.72 27.81 18.68
C HIS A 195 17.79 28.80 17.99
N VAL A 196 17.63 29.98 18.58
CA VAL A 196 16.87 31.08 17.97
C VAL A 196 17.61 31.64 16.74
N GLY A 197 16.87 32.20 15.79
CA GLY A 197 17.45 32.81 14.60
C GLY A 197 16.40 33.27 13.59
N GLN A 198 16.82 34.15 12.69
CA GLN A 198 16.03 34.63 11.55
C GLN A 198 16.07 33.61 10.40
N PRO A 199 15.10 33.62 9.46
CA PRO A 199 15.00 32.63 8.38
C PRO A 199 16.31 32.34 7.65
N ASP A 200 17.10 33.38 7.37
CA ASP A 200 18.37 33.29 6.63
C ASP A 200 19.58 32.88 7.49
N ASP A 201 19.45 32.87 8.82
CA ASP A 201 20.53 32.46 9.71
C ASP A 201 20.77 30.94 9.59
N PRO A 202 22.03 30.47 9.65
CA PRO A 202 22.31 29.04 9.67
C PRO A 202 21.64 28.35 10.86
N VAL A 203 20.93 27.25 10.60
CA VAL A 203 20.27 26.45 11.63
C VAL A 203 21.33 25.83 12.55
N ALA A 204 21.22 26.09 13.85
CA ALA A 204 22.12 25.59 14.88
C ALA A 204 21.34 24.98 16.04
N CYS A 205 21.90 23.94 16.66
CA CYS A 205 21.28 23.29 17.79
C CYS A 205 22.28 22.66 18.75
N ASP A 206 21.86 22.50 20.00
CA ASP A 206 22.55 21.70 21.00
C ASP A 206 21.85 20.35 21.17
N VAL A 207 22.61 19.28 21.43
CA VAL A 207 22.06 17.97 21.76
C VAL A 207 22.43 17.63 23.21
N THR A 208 21.44 17.22 23.99
CA THR A 208 21.58 16.77 25.38
C THR A 208 21.04 15.36 25.54
N THR A 209 21.52 14.60 26.53
CA THR A 209 20.96 13.28 26.90
C THR A 209 20.04 13.43 28.11
N ILE A 210 18.87 12.78 28.06
CA ILE A 210 17.94 12.66 29.19
C ILE A 210 17.58 11.18 29.40
N SER A 211 17.05 10.84 30.56
CA SER A 211 16.46 9.52 30.85
C SER A 211 14.93 9.62 30.81
N LEU A 212 14.26 8.69 30.12
CA LEU A 212 12.79 8.64 30.08
C LEU A 212 12.22 8.09 31.40
N GLY A 213 11.18 8.73 31.95
CA GLY A 213 10.55 8.35 33.21
C GLY A 213 11.09 9.07 34.44
N ASP A 214 12.06 9.99 34.26
CA ASP A 214 12.37 11.00 35.27
C ASP A 214 11.37 12.15 35.14
N SER A 215 10.49 12.29 36.14
CA SER A 215 9.35 13.24 36.14
C SER A 215 9.72 14.70 35.86
N VAL A 216 10.99 15.07 36.07
CA VAL A 216 11.52 16.41 35.74
C VAL A 216 11.55 16.66 34.23
N HIS A 217 11.80 15.62 33.43
CA HIS A 217 12.12 15.76 32.00
C HIS A 217 11.00 15.35 31.05
N ASP A 218 10.03 14.57 31.53
CA ASP A 218 9.02 13.94 30.69
C ASP A 218 8.22 14.95 29.84
N GLU A 219 7.97 16.19 30.30
CA GLU A 219 7.21 17.21 29.55
C GLU A 219 8.04 18.35 28.95
N GLN A 220 9.37 18.22 28.91
CA GLN A 220 10.25 19.32 28.54
C GLN A 220 10.66 19.37 27.06
N TYR A 221 10.04 18.56 26.20
CA TYR A 221 10.32 18.54 24.76
C TYR A 221 9.05 18.27 23.92
N GLU A 222 9.11 18.64 22.66
CA GLU A 222 8.10 18.29 21.64
C GLU A 222 8.70 17.25 20.68
N ALA A 223 7.90 16.37 20.09
CA ALA A 223 8.38 15.40 19.11
C ALA A 223 8.03 15.87 17.70
N LEU A 224 8.98 15.83 16.76
CA LEU A 224 8.76 16.17 15.36
C LEU A 224 8.48 14.91 14.54
N SER A 225 7.32 14.89 13.89
CA SER A 225 6.86 13.87 12.96
C SER A 225 6.85 14.45 11.55
N TYR A 226 7.69 13.96 10.64
CA TYR A 226 7.84 14.53 9.30
C TYR A 226 8.18 13.44 8.28
N CYS A 227 7.89 13.68 6.99
CA CYS A 227 8.25 12.75 5.93
C CYS A 227 9.71 12.92 5.51
N TRP A 228 10.44 11.81 5.36
CA TRP A 228 11.78 11.85 4.80
C TRP A 228 11.65 12.15 3.30
N GLY A 229 12.20 13.28 2.86
CA GLY A 229 12.21 13.66 1.43
C GLY A 229 13.23 12.87 0.61
N GLU A 230 13.39 13.23 -0.66
CA GLU A 230 14.39 12.63 -1.56
C GLU A 230 15.81 12.71 -0.97
N ALA A 231 16.54 11.60 -1.00
CA ALA A 231 17.88 11.47 -0.42
C ALA A 231 18.96 12.30 -1.13
N SER A 232 18.65 12.82 -2.32
CA SER A 232 19.56 13.53 -3.23
C SER A 232 19.87 14.97 -2.79
N ARG A 233 18.99 15.63 -2.03
CA ARG A 233 19.19 17.00 -1.54
C ARG A 233 19.34 17.01 -0.02
N LYS A 234 20.58 17.26 0.44
CA LYS A 234 20.91 17.39 1.86
C LYS A 234 21.33 18.82 2.16
N ASP A 235 20.58 19.47 3.02
CA ASP A 235 20.95 20.75 3.61
C ASP A 235 21.79 20.49 4.89
N THR A 236 22.56 21.47 5.34
CA THR A 236 23.47 21.29 6.47
C THR A 236 23.02 22.13 7.66
N ILE A 237 22.98 21.52 8.84
CA ILE A 237 22.78 22.20 10.12
C ILE A 237 24.04 22.10 10.98
N ARG A 238 24.17 22.98 11.98
CA ARG A 238 25.26 22.93 12.96
C ARG A 238 24.79 22.29 14.26
N VAL A 239 25.45 21.22 14.68
CA VAL A 239 25.11 20.45 15.89
C VAL A 239 26.24 20.49 16.89
N ARG A 240 25.95 20.81 18.15
CA ARG A 240 26.92 20.79 19.26
C ARG A 240 26.43 19.85 20.36
N ALA A 241 27.28 18.94 20.82
CA ALA A 241 27.00 18.07 21.95
C ALA A 241 27.34 18.77 23.27
N THR A 242 26.47 18.71 24.29
CA THR A 242 26.70 19.43 25.56
C THR A 242 27.44 18.62 26.62
N TRP A 243 27.70 17.33 26.40
CA TRP A 243 28.38 16.44 27.37
C TRP A 243 29.90 16.38 27.17
N SER A 244 30.45 17.06 26.17
CA SER A 244 31.89 17.15 25.94
C SER A 244 32.41 18.54 26.31
N GLU A 245 33.49 18.59 27.10
CA GLU A 245 34.18 19.83 27.45
C GLU A 245 34.84 20.52 26.24
N LEU A 246 35.00 19.79 25.12
CA LEU A 246 35.54 20.27 23.84
C LEU A 246 34.45 20.56 22.80
N SER A 247 33.24 20.91 23.25
CA SER A 247 32.02 20.98 22.44
C SER A 247 32.03 22.08 21.37
N THR A 248 32.60 21.77 20.20
CA THR A 248 32.48 22.58 18.99
C THR A 248 31.26 22.18 18.17
N PHE A 249 30.72 23.12 17.39
CA PHE A 249 29.75 22.80 16.37
C PHE A 249 30.36 21.87 15.31
N GLN A 250 29.54 20.92 14.86
CA GLN A 250 29.83 20.02 13.75
C GLN A 250 28.73 20.18 12.71
N ASP A 251 29.12 20.16 11.45
CA ASP A 251 28.16 20.15 10.34
C ASP A 251 27.49 18.78 10.26
N PHE A 252 26.17 18.78 10.19
CA PHE A 252 25.37 17.57 10.09
C PHE A 252 24.38 17.70 8.93
N PRO A 253 24.40 16.76 7.96
CA PRO A 253 23.49 16.81 6.84
C PRO A 253 22.09 16.32 7.26
N VAL A 254 21.07 17.05 6.85
CA VAL A 254 19.66 16.71 7.02
C VAL A 254 18.94 16.79 5.66
N ASN A 255 17.87 16.01 5.48
CA ASN A 255 17.05 16.17 4.28
C ASN A 255 16.32 17.52 4.29
N SER A 256 15.95 18.01 3.10
CA SER A 256 15.32 19.34 2.97
C SER A 256 13.99 19.47 3.73
N SER A 257 13.20 18.40 3.85
CA SER A 257 11.95 18.42 4.64
C SER A 257 12.23 18.74 6.11
N LEU A 258 13.24 18.10 6.70
CA LEU A 258 13.67 18.37 8.07
C LEU A 258 14.28 19.78 8.19
N TYR A 259 15.13 20.19 7.26
CA TYR A 259 15.71 21.53 7.28
C TYR A 259 14.62 22.61 7.28
N GLU A 260 13.65 22.51 6.36
CA GLU A 260 12.51 23.42 6.30
C GLU A 260 11.69 23.40 7.59
N ALA A 261 11.42 22.22 8.15
CA ALA A 261 10.72 22.11 9.43
C ALA A 261 11.48 22.84 10.54
N LEU A 262 12.80 22.65 10.65
CA LEU A 262 13.62 23.31 11.67
C LEU A 262 13.65 24.83 11.46
N VAL A 263 13.75 25.32 10.23
CA VAL A 263 13.69 26.77 9.92
C VAL A 263 12.35 27.37 10.37
N HIS A 264 11.22 26.69 10.12
CA HIS A 264 9.90 27.18 10.49
C HIS A 264 9.60 27.06 11.98
N LEU A 265 10.12 26.01 12.64
CA LEU A 265 9.88 25.75 14.06
C LEU A 265 10.84 26.54 14.97
N ARG A 266 11.91 27.11 14.40
CA ARG A 266 12.89 27.94 15.09
C ARG A 266 12.22 29.19 15.69
N PRO A 267 12.38 29.45 17.00
CA PRO A 267 11.91 30.68 17.59
C PRO A 267 12.73 31.88 17.09
N ALA A 268 12.06 33.01 16.85
CA ALA A 268 12.74 34.25 16.49
C ALA A 268 13.49 34.89 17.67
N SER A 269 13.05 34.62 18.91
CA SER A 269 13.63 35.13 20.15
C SER A 269 13.25 34.23 21.35
N GLY A 270 13.89 34.46 22.51
CA GLY A 270 13.63 33.70 23.74
C GLY A 270 14.50 32.45 23.89
N PRO A 271 14.12 31.51 24.78
CA PRO A 271 14.84 30.25 24.90
C PRO A 271 14.67 29.39 23.63
N GLY A 272 15.72 28.63 23.29
CA GLY A 272 15.66 27.67 22.19
C GLY A 272 14.56 26.63 22.36
N ARG A 273 14.13 26.03 21.24
CA ARG A 273 13.02 25.06 21.23
C ARG A 273 13.55 23.64 21.41
N ARG A 274 13.03 22.91 22.39
CA ARG A 274 13.43 21.52 22.67
C ARG A 274 12.60 20.54 21.85
N LEU A 275 13.26 19.78 20.98
CA LEU A 275 12.66 18.86 20.04
C LEU A 275 13.31 17.47 20.16
N TRP A 276 12.51 16.42 20.04
CA TRP A 276 13.01 15.10 19.67
C TRP A 276 12.77 14.89 18.17
N VAL A 277 13.85 14.60 17.44
CA VAL A 277 13.84 14.40 15.98
C VAL A 277 14.57 13.11 15.69
N ASN A 278 13.88 12.08 15.19
CA ASN A 278 14.45 10.74 15.01
C ASN A 278 15.78 10.72 14.22
N ALA A 279 15.91 11.52 13.16
CA ALA A 279 17.09 11.54 12.30
C ALA A 279 18.34 12.15 12.96
N ILE A 280 18.17 12.91 14.05
CA ILE A 280 19.28 13.55 14.78
C ILE A 280 19.47 12.87 16.13
N CYS A 281 18.38 12.60 16.85
CA CYS A 281 18.42 12.05 18.20
C CYS A 281 18.82 10.57 18.25
N ILE A 282 18.57 9.82 17.17
CA ILE A 282 19.02 8.43 17.00
C ILE A 282 20.18 8.43 16.00
N ASN A 283 21.23 7.67 16.33
CA ASN A 283 22.30 7.37 15.39
C ASN A 283 21.80 6.38 14.33
N GLN A 284 21.27 6.92 13.22
CA GLN A 284 20.70 6.14 12.12
C GLN A 284 21.72 5.22 11.42
N ALA A 285 23.02 5.42 11.65
CA ALA A 285 24.09 4.58 11.11
C ALA A 285 24.50 3.41 12.05
N CYS A 286 23.84 3.26 13.20
CA CYS A 286 24.13 2.22 14.19
C CYS A 286 22.90 1.32 14.39
N ASP A 287 22.91 0.14 13.79
CA ASP A 287 21.79 -0.81 13.88
C ASP A 287 21.54 -1.28 15.32
N ASP A 288 22.57 -1.35 16.17
CA ASP A 288 22.42 -1.65 17.60
C ASP A 288 21.61 -0.57 18.31
N GLU A 289 21.95 0.71 18.08
CA GLU A 289 21.22 1.82 18.68
C GLU A 289 19.78 1.87 18.15
N ARG A 290 19.57 1.66 16.83
CA ARG A 290 18.23 1.58 16.24
C ARG A 290 17.39 0.49 16.91
N SER A 291 17.96 -0.70 17.05
CA SER A 291 17.29 -1.86 17.68
C SER A 291 16.94 -1.61 19.15
N GLN A 292 17.75 -0.80 19.86
CA GLN A 292 17.49 -0.41 21.25
C GLN A 292 16.48 0.74 21.39
N GLN A 293 16.45 1.69 20.46
CA GLN A 293 15.60 2.89 20.51
C GLN A 293 14.18 2.62 19.99
N VAL A 294 14.00 1.74 19.01
CA VAL A 294 12.68 1.42 18.44
C VAL A 294 11.67 0.96 19.50
N PRO A 295 11.98 0.02 20.42
CA PRO A 295 11.08 -0.34 21.51
C PRO A 295 10.68 0.83 22.43
N GLN A 296 11.46 1.92 22.44
CA GLN A 296 11.22 3.11 23.27
C GLN A 296 10.40 4.19 22.56
N MET A 297 10.24 4.12 21.23
CA MET A 297 9.56 5.17 20.44
C MET A 297 8.16 5.47 20.97
N ALA A 298 7.39 4.44 21.34
CA ALA A 298 6.07 4.60 21.94
C ALA A 298 6.10 5.55 23.16
N SER A 299 7.06 5.33 24.06
CA SER A 299 7.25 6.14 25.26
C SER A 299 7.74 7.54 24.93
N ILE A 300 8.63 7.70 23.94
CA ILE A 300 9.15 9.02 23.53
C ILE A 300 8.00 9.91 23.05
N TYR A 301 7.18 9.44 22.11
CA TYR A 301 6.03 10.22 21.62
C TYR A 301 4.97 10.43 22.69
N ASN A 302 4.80 9.48 23.62
CA ASN A 302 3.83 9.61 24.71
C ASN A 302 4.26 10.57 25.81
N LEU A 303 5.56 10.69 26.10
CA LEU A 303 6.04 11.61 27.12
C LEU A 303 6.13 13.03 26.58
N ALA A 304 6.43 13.20 25.28
CA ALA A 304 6.48 14.51 24.64
C ALA A 304 5.26 15.40 24.94
N LYS A 305 5.52 16.70 25.16
CA LYS A 305 4.49 17.72 25.43
C LYS A 305 3.42 17.76 24.32
N ARG A 306 3.86 17.63 23.07
CA ARG A 306 3.02 17.47 21.88
C ARG A 306 3.83 16.85 20.75
N VAL A 307 3.11 16.34 19.76
CA VAL A 307 3.69 15.91 18.48
C VAL A 307 3.39 16.95 17.41
N ILE A 308 4.43 17.38 16.70
CA ILE A 308 4.34 18.32 15.59
C ILE A 308 4.39 17.51 14.30
N ILE A 309 3.28 17.44 13.59
CA ILE A 309 3.17 16.77 12.29
C ILE A 309 3.51 17.79 11.21
N TRP A 310 4.63 17.61 10.52
CA TRP A 310 5.09 18.48 9.45
C TRP A 310 4.75 17.89 8.08
N LEU A 311 3.89 18.59 7.34
CA LEU A 311 3.44 18.21 5.99
C LEU A 311 4.28 18.84 4.87
N GLY A 312 5.28 19.66 5.20
CA GLY A 312 6.16 20.31 4.22
C GLY A 312 5.83 21.79 3.96
N ALA A 313 6.57 22.39 3.02
CA ALA A 313 6.36 23.77 2.59
C ALA A 313 4.94 24.02 2.06
N LEU A 314 4.54 25.29 2.14
CA LEU A 314 3.20 25.75 1.81
C LEU A 314 3.17 26.37 0.40
N ASP A 315 2.45 25.74 -0.52
CA ASP A 315 2.09 26.31 -1.81
C ASP A 315 0.64 26.83 -1.81
N ALA A 316 0.16 27.35 -2.95
CA ALA A 316 -1.18 27.89 -3.07
C ALA A 316 -2.28 26.83 -2.86
N THR A 317 -2.05 25.61 -3.36
CA THR A 317 -2.98 24.47 -3.27
C THR A 317 -3.11 23.98 -1.82
N ARG A 318 -1.97 23.73 -1.17
CA ARG A 318 -1.89 23.35 0.25
C ARG A 318 -2.46 24.42 1.17
N ARG A 319 -2.25 25.71 0.85
CA ARG A 319 -2.84 26.83 1.59
C ARG A 319 -4.36 26.84 1.49
N ALA A 320 -4.91 26.72 0.29
CA ALA A 320 -6.36 26.69 0.09
C ALA A 320 -7.00 25.52 0.86
N CYS A 321 -6.34 24.36 0.84
CA CYS A 321 -6.72 23.18 1.58
C CYS A 321 -6.72 23.40 3.11
N LEU A 322 -5.60 23.84 3.69
CA LEU A 322 -5.48 23.97 5.14
C LEU A 322 -6.30 25.14 5.71
N ASN A 323 -6.55 26.20 4.95
CA ASN A 323 -7.39 27.31 5.38
C ASN A 323 -8.84 26.90 5.70
N LYS A 324 -9.39 25.89 4.99
CA LYS A 324 -10.71 25.31 5.33
C LYS A 324 -10.71 24.66 6.72
N ILE A 325 -9.58 24.07 7.13
CA ILE A 325 -9.43 23.44 8.45
C ILE A 325 -9.18 24.50 9.54
N VAL A 326 -8.51 25.61 9.18
CA VAL A 326 -8.35 26.76 10.07
C VAL A 326 -9.71 27.36 10.46
N SER A 327 -10.65 27.52 9.52
CA SER A 327 -11.98 28.07 9.87
C SER A 327 -12.77 27.13 10.81
N ILE A 328 -12.67 25.81 10.60
CA ILE A 328 -13.22 24.81 11.53
C ILE A 328 -12.61 24.96 12.92
N GLN A 329 -11.29 25.14 13.01
CA GLN A 329 -10.62 25.36 14.29
C GLN A 329 -11.07 26.64 14.99
N GLU A 330 -11.21 27.75 14.26
CA GLU A 330 -11.68 29.01 14.80
C GLU A 330 -13.11 28.89 15.34
N HIS A 331 -13.99 28.19 14.63
CA HIS A 331 -15.35 27.91 15.06
C HIS A 331 -15.38 27.03 16.33
N LEU A 332 -14.58 25.97 16.35
CA LEU A 332 -14.42 25.12 17.53
C LEU A 332 -13.96 25.94 18.74
N GLN A 333 -12.96 26.81 18.57
CA GLN A 333 -12.46 27.67 19.64
C GLN A 333 -13.54 28.60 20.19
N GLN A 334 -14.34 29.22 19.33
CA GLN A 334 -15.45 30.09 19.74
C GLN A 334 -16.50 29.35 20.57
N GLU A 335 -16.85 28.13 20.17
CA GLU A 335 -17.77 27.27 20.93
C GLU A 335 -17.16 26.88 22.30
N TYR A 336 -15.87 26.49 22.33
CA TYR A 336 -15.16 26.20 23.59
C TYR A 336 -15.16 27.38 24.56
N ASP A 337 -14.91 28.59 24.06
CA ASP A 337 -14.88 29.80 24.87
C ASP A 337 -16.27 30.21 25.38
N ALA A 338 -17.34 29.76 24.71
CA ALA A 338 -18.74 30.09 25.04
C ALA A 338 -19.38 29.16 26.09
N SER A 339 -18.78 28.02 26.44
CA SER A 339 -19.41 26.99 27.28
C SER A 339 -18.53 26.51 28.45
N ARG A 340 -19.16 25.91 29.47
CA ARG A 340 -18.47 25.15 30.52
C ARG A 340 -18.48 23.66 30.16
N THR A 341 -17.33 23.03 30.37
CA THR A 341 -17.03 21.59 30.38
C THR A 341 -18.00 20.70 29.59
N TYR A 342 -17.63 20.35 28.36
CA TYR A 342 -18.40 19.43 27.53
C TYR A 342 -18.14 17.96 27.88
N THR A 343 -19.17 17.13 27.78
CA THR A 343 -19.04 15.68 27.69
C THR A 343 -18.54 15.26 26.30
N ARG A 344 -17.99 14.05 26.19
CA ARG A 344 -17.41 13.52 24.94
C ARG A 344 -18.42 13.40 23.78
N ALA A 345 -19.67 13.04 24.08
CA ALA A 345 -20.73 12.98 23.06
C ALA A 345 -21.09 14.38 22.55
N GLU A 346 -21.08 15.37 23.45
CA GLU A 346 -21.28 16.78 23.08
C GLU A 346 -20.12 17.31 22.24
N MET A 347 -18.88 16.92 22.55
CA MET A 347 -17.68 17.24 21.76
C MET A 347 -17.77 16.76 20.31
N LYS A 348 -18.14 15.49 20.09
CA LYS A 348 -18.37 14.97 18.73
C LYS A 348 -19.52 15.69 18.02
N GLY A 349 -20.57 16.04 18.75
CA GLY A 349 -21.68 16.85 18.23
C GLY A 349 -21.25 18.27 17.84
N LEU A 350 -20.34 18.89 18.60
CA LEU A 350 -19.75 20.20 18.33
C LEU A 350 -18.87 20.17 17.09
N GLU A 351 -17.96 19.21 17.00
CA GLU A 351 -17.13 18.96 15.82
C GLU A 351 -17.98 18.80 14.57
N PHE A 352 -19.02 17.96 14.63
CA PHE A 352 -19.93 17.75 13.52
C PHE A 352 -20.64 19.06 13.10
N ARG A 353 -21.09 19.88 14.05
CA ARG A 353 -21.73 21.17 13.76
C ARG A 353 -20.74 22.17 13.16
N ALA A 354 -19.54 22.30 13.74
CA ALA A 354 -18.50 23.21 13.26
C ALA A 354 -18.11 22.90 11.81
N VAL A 355 -17.93 21.62 11.47
CA VAL A 355 -17.59 21.24 10.10
C VAL A 355 -18.75 21.51 9.12
N ASN A 356 -20.00 21.21 9.50
CA ASN A 356 -21.16 21.44 8.62
C ASN A 356 -21.55 22.92 8.49
N ALA A 357 -21.14 23.78 9.43
CA ALA A 357 -21.30 25.22 9.30
C ALA A 357 -20.36 25.82 8.24
N GLU A 358 -19.16 25.25 8.12
CA GLU A 358 -18.09 25.80 7.26
C GLU A 358 -18.03 25.15 5.87
N ILE A 359 -18.50 23.90 5.72
CA ILE A 359 -18.27 23.10 4.51
C ILE A 359 -19.56 22.43 4.02
N SER A 360 -20.02 22.85 2.84
CA SER A 360 -21.14 22.20 2.15
C SER A 360 -20.72 20.88 1.50
N VAL A 361 -21.67 20.02 1.13
CA VAL A 361 -21.36 18.76 0.41
C VAL A 361 -20.67 19.02 -0.94
N ASN A 362 -21.01 20.12 -1.62
CA ASN A 362 -20.36 20.49 -2.89
C ASN A 362 -18.89 20.92 -2.68
N ASP A 363 -18.58 21.56 -1.55
CA ASP A 363 -17.20 21.91 -1.19
C ASP A 363 -16.33 20.68 -0.97
N LEU A 364 -16.90 19.57 -0.45
CA LEU A 364 -16.15 18.35 -0.15
C LEU A 364 -15.60 17.68 -1.41
N MET A 365 -16.30 17.76 -2.55
CA MET A 365 -15.79 17.25 -3.83
C MET A 365 -14.57 18.05 -4.31
N GLY A 366 -14.67 19.39 -4.31
CA GLY A 366 -13.56 20.26 -4.67
C GLY A 366 -12.36 20.05 -3.73
N PHE A 367 -12.63 19.89 -2.44
CA PHE A 367 -11.60 19.58 -1.46
C PHE A 367 -10.92 18.23 -1.70
N ALA A 368 -11.67 17.16 -1.98
CA ALA A 368 -11.11 15.84 -2.24
C ALA A 368 -10.04 15.88 -3.35
N ASN A 369 -10.34 16.62 -4.41
CA ASN A 369 -9.44 16.80 -5.55
C ASN A 369 -8.20 17.62 -5.15
N ILE A 370 -8.37 18.74 -4.45
CA ILE A 370 -7.26 19.58 -3.96
C ILE A 370 -6.36 18.79 -2.99
N TRP A 371 -6.95 18.02 -2.08
CA TRP A 371 -6.20 17.19 -1.13
C TRP A 371 -5.37 16.14 -1.85
N ARG A 372 -5.95 15.48 -2.85
CA ARG A 372 -5.25 14.52 -3.70
C ARG A 372 -4.06 15.18 -4.41
N GLU A 373 -4.24 16.38 -4.95
CA GLU A 373 -3.17 17.15 -5.60
C GLU A 373 -2.04 17.54 -4.63
N CYS A 374 -2.34 17.75 -3.34
CA CYS A 374 -1.32 18.04 -2.33
C CYS A 374 -0.37 16.85 -2.06
N ASP A 375 -0.86 15.63 -2.31
CA ASP A 375 -0.20 14.32 -2.16
C ASP A 375 0.74 14.23 -0.95
N PHE A 376 0.20 14.44 0.25
CA PHE A 376 0.96 14.45 1.49
C PHE A 376 1.57 13.07 1.81
N ASP A 377 2.87 12.90 1.51
CA ASP A 377 3.62 11.65 1.75
C ASP A 377 3.62 11.19 3.21
N TRP A 378 3.44 12.12 4.15
CA TRP A 378 3.37 11.82 5.56
C TRP A 378 2.28 10.78 5.88
N PHE A 379 1.09 10.88 5.29
CA PHE A 379 -0.01 9.93 5.51
C PHE A 379 0.23 8.54 4.90
N LYS A 380 1.26 8.41 4.07
CA LYS A 380 1.62 7.14 3.43
C LYS A 380 2.56 6.33 4.30
N ARG A 381 3.11 6.81 5.42
CA ARG A 381 4.18 6.12 6.16
C ARG A 381 3.64 5.21 7.26
N THR A 382 4.26 4.05 7.49
CA THR A 382 3.83 3.14 8.56
C THR A 382 4.15 3.71 9.95
N TRP A 383 5.34 4.28 10.15
CA TRP A 383 5.77 4.82 11.45
C TRP A 383 4.83 5.87 12.01
N VAL A 384 4.24 6.73 11.16
CA VAL A 384 3.43 7.85 11.62
C VAL A 384 2.18 7.41 12.39
N LEU A 385 1.75 6.15 12.25
CA LEU A 385 0.71 5.56 13.08
C LEU A 385 1.12 5.57 14.55
N GLN A 386 2.34 5.10 14.87
CA GLN A 386 2.88 5.13 16.23
C GLN A 386 3.09 6.57 16.74
N GLU A 387 3.55 7.45 15.86
CA GLU A 387 3.86 8.85 16.20
C GLU A 387 2.59 9.62 16.62
N VAL A 388 1.49 9.39 15.91
CA VAL A 388 0.18 9.99 16.23
C VAL A 388 -0.51 9.25 17.36
N ALA A 389 -0.64 7.93 17.29
CA ALA A 389 -1.33 7.14 18.31
C ALA A 389 -0.76 7.36 19.71
N ASN A 390 0.54 7.67 19.82
CA ASN A 390 1.15 7.91 21.11
C ASN A 390 1.09 9.34 21.61
N ALA A 391 0.78 10.32 20.75
CA ALA A 391 0.75 11.73 21.09
C ALA A 391 -0.25 12.01 22.23
N ARG A 392 0.15 12.82 23.22
CA ARG A 392 -0.80 13.41 24.19
C ARG A 392 -1.67 14.47 23.51
N THR A 393 -1.03 15.31 22.72
CA THR A 393 -1.66 16.29 21.84
C THR A 393 -0.86 16.37 20.55
N ALA A 394 -1.50 16.71 19.43
CA ALA A 394 -0.83 16.87 18.15
C ALA A 394 -1.29 18.13 17.42
N ILE A 395 -0.37 18.72 16.66
CA ILE A 395 -0.63 19.81 15.72
C ILE A 395 -0.13 19.42 14.33
N VAL A 396 -0.88 19.78 13.29
CA VAL A 396 -0.53 19.58 11.89
C VAL A 396 -0.06 20.91 11.31
N CYS A 397 1.15 20.94 10.80
CA CYS A 397 1.85 22.14 10.31
C CYS A 397 2.26 21.98 8.85
N SER A 398 2.05 23.04 8.06
CA SER A 398 2.64 23.20 6.73
C SER A 398 3.00 24.66 6.50
N GLY A 399 4.29 24.92 6.28
CA GLY A 399 4.83 26.28 6.26
C GLY A 399 4.43 27.07 7.50
N SER A 400 3.73 28.20 7.29
CA SER A 400 3.25 29.09 8.34
C SER A 400 1.89 28.71 8.93
N ILE A 401 1.20 27.70 8.41
CA ILE A 401 -0.13 27.30 8.89
C ILE A 401 0.03 26.15 9.90
N ALA A 402 -0.71 26.26 11.00
CA ALA A 402 -0.82 25.21 12.01
C ALA A 402 -2.29 25.00 12.39
N VAL A 403 -2.74 23.74 12.37
CA VAL A 403 -4.07 23.32 12.81
C VAL A 403 -3.95 22.24 13.88
N THR A 404 -4.88 22.21 14.81
CA THR A 404 -4.94 21.23 15.90
C THR A 404 -5.43 19.88 15.36
N TRP A 405 -4.98 18.80 15.97
CA TRP A 405 -5.42 17.46 15.58
C TRP A 405 -6.96 17.27 15.67
N PRO A 406 -7.68 17.74 16.70
CA PRO A 406 -9.14 17.63 16.74
C PRO A 406 -9.86 18.29 15.56
N ALA A 407 -9.45 19.50 15.15
CA ALA A 407 -10.02 20.17 13.98
C ALA A 407 -9.75 19.37 12.69
N PHE A 408 -8.52 18.86 12.55
CA PHE A 408 -8.12 18.04 11.42
C PHE A 408 -8.87 16.69 11.37
N SER A 409 -9.00 16.01 12.51
CA SER A 409 -9.66 14.70 12.61
C SER A 409 -11.17 14.80 12.41
N ALA A 410 -11.81 15.86 12.94
CA ALA A 410 -13.21 16.17 12.70
C ALA A 410 -13.51 16.36 11.21
N PHE A 411 -12.69 17.18 10.55
CA PHE A 411 -12.79 17.38 9.10
C PHE A 411 -12.61 16.07 8.33
N ALA A 412 -11.61 15.27 8.69
CA ALA A 412 -11.34 14.00 8.05
C ALA A 412 -12.49 13.00 8.19
N ARG A 413 -13.13 12.93 9.37
CA ARG A 413 -14.31 12.07 9.60
C ARG A 413 -15.47 12.49 8.70
N ARG A 414 -15.73 13.80 8.59
CA ARG A 414 -16.80 14.31 7.72
C ARG A 414 -16.56 13.96 6.25
N MET A 415 -15.31 14.02 5.79
CA MET A 415 -14.92 13.58 4.44
C MET A 415 -15.20 12.09 4.24
N LEU A 416 -14.87 11.25 5.24
CA LEU A 416 -15.16 9.81 5.20
C LEU A 416 -16.66 9.53 5.13
N ASP A 417 -17.48 10.21 5.94
CA ASP A 417 -18.93 10.05 5.94
C ASP A 417 -19.56 10.48 4.61
N ALA A 418 -19.09 11.61 4.05
CA ALA A 418 -19.55 12.11 2.76
C ALA A 418 -19.25 11.12 1.63
N LYS A 419 -18.07 10.52 1.68
CA LYS A 419 -17.66 9.47 0.75
C LYS A 419 -18.52 8.22 0.87
N ARG A 420 -18.85 7.78 2.08
CA ARG A 420 -19.78 6.64 2.28
C ARG A 420 -21.18 6.94 1.71
N GLY A 421 -21.62 8.18 1.80
CA GLY A 421 -22.94 8.60 1.33
C GLY A 421 -23.04 8.99 -0.15
N SER A 422 -21.92 9.11 -0.88
CA SER A 422 -21.94 9.59 -2.27
C SER A 422 -20.83 8.96 -3.14
N PRO A 423 -21.19 8.31 -4.26
CA PRO A 423 -20.21 7.71 -5.17
C PRO A 423 -19.34 8.75 -5.92
N LEU A 424 -19.74 10.04 -5.90
CA LEU A 424 -19.01 11.14 -6.54
C LEU A 424 -17.75 11.55 -5.78
N ILE A 425 -17.72 11.34 -4.45
CA ILE A 425 -16.55 11.65 -3.63
C ILE A 425 -15.65 10.42 -3.62
N ARG A 426 -14.62 10.45 -4.47
CA ARG A 426 -13.74 9.30 -4.69
C ARG A 426 -12.65 9.17 -3.63
N TYR A 427 -12.14 10.28 -3.09
CA TYR A 427 -10.92 10.28 -2.27
C TYR A 427 -11.18 10.63 -0.80
N GLY A 428 -10.52 9.90 0.10
CA GLY A 428 -10.39 10.27 1.51
C GLY A 428 -9.18 11.17 1.75
N VAL A 429 -9.11 11.77 2.94
CA VAL A 429 -7.97 12.63 3.32
C VAL A 429 -6.84 11.87 4.03
N MET A 430 -7.14 10.70 4.58
CA MET A 430 -6.15 9.80 5.17
C MET A 430 -6.58 8.33 4.99
N PRO A 431 -5.63 7.38 5.00
CA PRO A 431 -5.97 5.95 5.04
C PRO A 431 -6.83 5.61 6.25
N THR A 432 -7.80 4.70 6.13
CA THR A 432 -8.80 4.54 7.20
C THR A 432 -8.25 3.96 8.50
N VAL A 433 -7.10 3.28 8.45
CA VAL A 433 -6.38 2.84 9.65
C VAL A 433 -6.09 4.02 10.59
N PHE A 434 -5.89 5.24 10.06
CA PHE A 434 -5.70 6.44 10.88
C PHE A 434 -6.93 6.83 11.69
N PHE A 435 -8.16 6.57 11.25
CA PHE A 435 -9.35 6.95 12.03
C PHE A 435 -9.45 6.15 13.33
N LYS A 436 -8.98 4.91 13.30
CA LYS A 436 -8.85 4.08 14.50
C LYS A 436 -7.84 4.68 15.48
N PHE A 437 -6.67 5.11 15.01
CA PHE A 437 -5.66 5.75 15.86
C PHE A 437 -6.00 7.18 16.28
N ALA A 438 -6.71 7.94 15.44
CA ALA A 438 -7.20 9.26 15.78
C ALA A 438 -8.13 9.20 17.00
N SER A 439 -8.91 8.12 17.12
CA SER A 439 -9.75 7.90 18.29
C SER A 439 -8.96 7.75 19.61
N PHE A 440 -7.68 7.34 19.56
CA PHE A 440 -6.81 7.24 20.75
C PHE A 440 -6.36 8.61 21.27
N ILE A 441 -6.11 9.58 20.38
CA ILE A 441 -5.88 10.98 20.80
C ILE A 441 -7.19 11.58 21.34
N ASP A 442 -8.30 11.31 20.66
CA ASP A 442 -9.60 11.89 21.01
C ASP A 442 -10.20 11.30 22.31
N SER A 443 -9.75 10.11 22.77
CA SER A 443 -10.32 9.42 23.93
C SER A 443 -9.66 9.74 25.28
N HIS A 444 -8.35 10.04 25.34
CA HIS A 444 -7.56 10.11 26.58
C HIS A 444 -7.74 8.89 27.53
N GLU A 445 -8.37 7.81 27.06
CA GLU A 445 -8.57 6.56 27.81
C GLU A 445 -7.30 5.72 27.75
N ASP A 446 -7.18 4.75 28.67
CA ASP A 446 -6.07 3.80 28.67
C ASP A 446 -5.91 3.20 27.27
N LYS A 447 -4.70 3.36 26.71
CA LYS A 447 -4.28 2.83 25.42
C LYS A 447 -4.17 1.30 25.42
N ALA A 448 -4.87 0.63 26.34
CA ALA A 448 -4.93 -0.81 26.38
C ALA A 448 -5.38 -1.28 25.01
N ALA A 449 -4.59 -2.16 24.40
CA ALA A 449 -4.97 -2.79 23.15
C ALA A 449 -6.37 -3.36 23.31
N ASP A 450 -7.22 -3.13 22.30
CA ASP A 450 -8.50 -3.82 22.20
C ASP A 450 -8.20 -5.33 22.33
N PRO A 451 -8.74 -6.02 23.35
CA PRO A 451 -8.43 -7.42 23.59
C PRO A 451 -8.81 -8.32 22.41
N ASP A 452 -9.68 -7.84 21.51
CA ASP A 452 -10.11 -8.56 20.33
C ASP A 452 -9.24 -8.27 19.09
N GLU A 453 -8.22 -7.39 19.17
CA GLU A 453 -7.42 -7.02 18.01
C GLU A 453 -5.97 -7.52 18.09
N GLU A 454 -5.65 -8.40 17.15
CA GLU A 454 -4.35 -9.05 17.01
C GLU A 454 -3.37 -8.18 16.20
N ILE A 455 -2.08 -8.42 16.37
CA ILE A 455 -1.05 -7.75 15.56
C ILE A 455 -1.25 -7.95 14.05
N LEU A 456 -1.79 -9.11 13.64
CA LEU A 456 -2.06 -9.42 12.24
C LEU A 456 -3.09 -8.46 11.64
N ASP A 457 -4.13 -8.08 12.39
CA ASP A 457 -5.15 -7.14 11.91
C ASP A 457 -4.57 -5.76 11.65
N PHE A 458 -3.64 -5.30 12.49
CA PHE A 458 -2.93 -4.05 12.28
C PHE A 458 -2.01 -4.11 11.06
N LEU A 459 -1.27 -5.22 10.88
CA LEU A 459 -0.42 -5.43 9.72
C LEU A 459 -1.21 -5.38 8.42
N LEU A 460 -2.35 -6.06 8.37
CA LEU A 460 -3.22 -6.08 7.20
C LEU A 460 -3.82 -4.69 6.93
N LYS A 461 -4.38 -4.01 7.94
CA LYS A 461 -4.98 -2.66 7.80
C LYS A 461 -3.95 -1.60 7.38
N ALA A 462 -2.68 -1.76 7.76
CA ALA A 462 -1.59 -0.84 7.46
C ALA A 462 -0.70 -1.29 6.27
N HIS A 463 -1.05 -2.37 5.57
CA HIS A 463 -0.14 -3.02 4.61
C HIS A 463 0.23 -2.10 3.43
N SER A 464 -0.70 -1.26 2.98
CA SER A 464 -0.52 -0.27 1.91
C SER A 464 0.31 0.95 2.31
N LEU A 465 0.61 1.13 3.60
CA LEU A 465 1.55 2.17 4.04
C LEU A 465 2.97 1.83 3.58
N LYS A 466 3.86 2.81 3.50
CA LYS A 466 5.24 2.71 3.02
C LYS A 466 6.21 2.68 4.20
N ALA A 467 7.27 1.91 4.01
CA ALA A 467 8.42 1.85 4.90
C ALA A 467 9.69 1.82 4.05
N SER A 468 10.70 2.62 4.42
CA SER A 468 12.00 2.61 3.72
C SER A 468 12.79 1.36 4.04
N ASP A 469 12.77 0.91 5.30
CA ASP A 469 13.27 -0.39 5.73
C ASP A 469 12.09 -1.38 5.79
N PRO A 470 12.10 -2.46 4.99
CA PRO A 470 11.02 -3.45 4.99
C PRO A 470 10.61 -3.98 6.36
N ARG A 471 11.56 -4.10 7.30
CA ARG A 471 11.33 -4.67 8.64
C ARG A 471 10.39 -3.80 9.49
N ASP A 472 10.34 -2.51 9.19
CA ASP A 472 9.49 -1.54 9.89
C ASP A 472 8.00 -1.80 9.65
N LYS A 473 7.64 -2.58 8.62
CA LYS A 473 6.26 -3.04 8.45
C LYS A 473 5.76 -3.86 9.63
N ILE A 474 6.65 -4.57 10.32
CA ILE A 474 6.34 -5.30 11.56
C ILE A 474 6.67 -4.44 12.78
N PHE A 475 7.90 -3.92 12.87
CA PHE A 475 8.39 -3.28 14.09
C PHE A 475 7.58 -2.05 14.51
N ALA A 476 7.11 -1.24 13.56
CA ALA A 476 6.32 -0.04 13.86
C ALA A 476 4.93 -0.36 14.44
N LEU A 477 4.43 -1.59 14.25
CA LEU A 477 3.08 -1.98 14.60
C LEU A 477 3.00 -2.87 15.85
N LEU A 478 4.13 -3.43 16.33
CA LEU A 478 4.18 -4.34 17.49
C LEU A 478 3.47 -3.78 18.73
N GLN A 479 3.53 -2.48 18.96
CA GLN A 479 2.87 -1.87 20.14
C GLN A 479 1.33 -1.98 20.12
N PHE A 480 0.72 -2.26 18.97
CA PHE A 480 -0.74 -2.19 18.80
C PHE A 480 -1.47 -3.52 19.00
N GLY A 481 -0.84 -4.65 18.64
CA GLY A 481 -1.43 -5.97 18.89
C GLY A 481 -1.45 -6.26 20.39
N HIS A 482 -2.56 -6.81 20.90
CA HIS A 482 -2.67 -7.12 22.32
C HIS A 482 -1.56 -8.09 22.78
N GLU A 483 -1.21 -9.06 21.94
CA GLU A 483 -0.19 -10.08 22.19
C GLU A 483 1.25 -9.57 22.00
N THR A 484 1.44 -8.41 21.35
CA THR A 484 2.75 -7.82 21.08
C THR A 484 3.03 -6.50 21.78
N SER A 485 2.01 -5.89 22.39
CA SER A 485 2.04 -4.54 22.96
C SER A 485 3.17 -4.34 23.99
N ASN A 486 3.48 -5.37 24.78
CA ASN A 486 4.64 -5.38 25.66
C ASN A 486 5.90 -5.92 24.95
N VAL A 487 6.51 -5.05 24.13
CA VAL A 487 7.68 -5.36 23.31
C VAL A 487 8.85 -5.96 24.12
N ALA A 488 9.03 -5.55 25.38
CA ALA A 488 10.10 -6.05 26.24
C ALA A 488 9.91 -7.51 26.65
N SER A 489 8.66 -7.99 26.69
CA SER A 489 8.32 -9.37 27.04
C SER A 489 8.31 -10.33 25.84
N LEU A 490 8.34 -9.79 24.62
CA LEU A 490 8.31 -10.60 23.40
C LEU A 490 9.48 -11.59 23.34
N PRO A 491 9.32 -12.73 22.66
CA PRO A 491 10.44 -13.64 22.44
C PRO A 491 11.50 -12.99 21.52
N PRO A 492 12.81 -13.29 21.72
CA PRO A 492 13.92 -12.66 20.98
C PRO A 492 13.78 -12.69 19.45
N GLU A 493 13.08 -13.69 18.92
CA GLU A 493 12.87 -13.94 17.50
C GLU A 493 12.09 -12.79 16.83
N ILE A 494 11.10 -12.21 17.51
CA ILE A 494 10.24 -11.15 16.97
C ILE A 494 10.51 -9.76 17.56
N ARG A 495 11.46 -9.64 18.50
CA ARG A 495 11.94 -8.32 18.97
C ARG A 495 12.59 -7.54 17.83
N PRO A 496 12.45 -6.20 17.81
CA PRO A 496 13.15 -5.35 16.85
C PRO A 496 14.66 -5.59 16.84
N ASP A 497 15.18 -5.98 15.69
CA ASP A 497 16.60 -6.28 15.47
C ASP A 497 16.95 -5.98 14.01
N TYR A 498 17.66 -4.87 13.80
CA TYR A 498 18.09 -4.42 12.47
C TYR A 498 19.37 -5.12 11.98
N GLN A 499 19.98 -5.99 12.78
CA GLN A 499 21.03 -6.89 12.30
C GLN A 499 20.43 -8.11 11.59
N LYS A 500 19.18 -8.49 11.90
CA LYS A 500 18.51 -9.60 11.22
C LYS A 500 18.23 -9.27 9.74
N PRO A 501 18.51 -10.21 8.82
CA PRO A 501 18.07 -10.10 7.43
C PRO A 501 16.56 -9.93 7.34
N VAL A 502 16.08 -9.16 6.36
CA VAL A 502 14.65 -8.88 6.16
C VAL A 502 13.83 -10.17 6.10
N GLN A 503 14.27 -11.14 5.29
CA GLN A 503 13.62 -12.44 5.12
C GLN A 503 13.43 -13.15 6.46
N ARG A 504 14.44 -13.05 7.33
CA ARG A 504 14.43 -13.70 8.63
C ARG A 504 13.35 -13.10 9.53
N VAL A 505 13.25 -11.77 9.59
CA VAL A 505 12.24 -11.06 10.39
C VAL A 505 10.82 -11.48 10.02
N PHE A 506 10.48 -11.51 8.73
CA PHE A 506 9.13 -11.93 8.30
C PHE A 506 8.89 -13.43 8.57
N SER A 507 9.87 -14.30 8.29
CA SER A 507 9.70 -15.75 8.48
C SER A 507 9.61 -16.15 9.96
N ASP A 508 10.34 -15.46 10.84
CA ASP A 508 10.27 -15.68 12.28
C ASP A 508 8.94 -15.14 12.83
N PHE A 509 8.48 -13.99 12.32
CA PHE A 509 7.17 -13.43 12.69
C PHE A 509 6.02 -14.37 12.34
N VAL A 510 5.97 -14.88 11.10
CA VAL A 510 4.90 -15.80 10.67
C VAL A 510 4.92 -17.09 11.48
N ARG A 511 6.10 -17.67 11.75
CA ARG A 511 6.22 -18.85 12.62
C ARG A 511 5.74 -18.57 14.04
N TRP A 512 6.20 -17.47 14.63
CA TRP A 512 5.78 -17.07 15.97
C TRP A 512 4.26 -16.89 16.03
N TRP A 513 3.65 -16.23 15.03
CA TRP A 513 2.20 -16.05 14.99
C TRP A 513 1.46 -17.39 14.94
N ILE A 514 1.92 -18.35 14.11
CA ILE A 514 1.35 -19.70 14.06
C ILE A 514 1.47 -20.42 15.42
N LEU A 515 2.61 -20.28 16.10
CA LEU A 515 2.85 -20.91 17.40
C LEU A 515 1.98 -20.32 18.51
N GLU A 516 1.83 -18.99 18.53
CA GLU A 516 1.04 -18.25 19.52
C GLU A 516 -0.46 -18.53 19.33
N HIS A 517 -0.94 -18.39 18.10
CA HIS A 517 -2.37 -18.48 17.77
C HIS A 517 -2.85 -19.89 17.44
N LYS A 518 -1.92 -20.85 17.29
CA LYS A 518 -2.21 -22.25 16.87
C LYS A 518 -3.09 -22.30 15.62
N SER A 519 -2.81 -21.41 14.67
CA SER A 519 -3.61 -21.19 13.47
C SER A 519 -2.71 -20.97 12.26
N LEU A 520 -3.16 -21.41 11.08
CA LEU A 520 -2.52 -21.14 9.80
C LEU A 520 -3.18 -19.98 9.03
N ARG A 521 -4.12 -19.25 9.66
CA ARG A 521 -4.84 -18.11 9.04
C ARG A 521 -3.91 -17.08 8.42
N ILE A 522 -2.75 -16.81 9.04
CA ILE A 522 -1.75 -15.88 8.52
C ILE A 522 -1.22 -16.24 7.12
N LEU A 523 -1.28 -17.51 6.72
CA LEU A 523 -0.83 -17.93 5.38
C LEU A 523 -1.71 -17.34 4.27
N SER A 524 -2.98 -17.01 4.55
CA SER A 524 -3.86 -16.31 3.60
C SER A 524 -3.40 -14.88 3.31
N ALA A 525 -2.53 -14.30 4.15
CA ALA A 525 -1.97 -12.96 3.94
C ALA A 525 -1.05 -12.87 2.70
N VAL A 526 -0.64 -13.98 2.09
CA VAL A 526 0.08 -13.92 0.80
C VAL A 526 -0.76 -13.26 -0.30
N HIS A 527 -2.09 -13.34 -0.22
CA HIS A 527 -2.99 -12.74 -1.21
C HIS A 527 -3.09 -11.22 -1.13
N THR A 528 -2.51 -10.60 -0.10
CA THR A 528 -2.36 -9.14 -0.05
C THR A 528 -1.13 -8.66 -0.81
N LEU A 529 -0.27 -9.59 -1.25
CA LEU A 529 0.95 -9.27 -1.99
C LEU A 529 0.68 -9.06 -3.48
N GLN A 530 1.41 -8.10 -4.03
CA GLN A 530 1.39 -7.79 -5.46
C GLN A 530 1.73 -9.03 -6.31
N GLY A 531 0.85 -9.36 -7.27
CA GLY A 531 1.01 -10.53 -8.14
C GLY A 531 0.71 -11.88 -7.48
N ARG A 532 0.25 -11.89 -6.23
CA ARG A 532 -0.22 -13.07 -5.49
C ARG A 532 -1.72 -12.97 -5.13
N SER A 533 -2.39 -11.89 -5.53
CA SER A 533 -3.83 -11.69 -5.37
C SER A 533 -4.63 -12.77 -6.10
N TRP A 534 -5.90 -12.93 -5.71
CA TRP A 534 -6.81 -13.83 -6.39
C TRP A 534 -7.08 -13.43 -7.85
N GLN A 535 -7.17 -12.13 -8.11
CA GLN A 535 -7.37 -11.57 -9.44
C GLN A 535 -6.04 -11.14 -10.08
N GLN A 536 -5.92 -11.32 -11.40
CA GLN A 536 -4.84 -10.73 -12.17
C GLN A 536 -4.99 -9.21 -12.19
N MET A 537 -4.03 -8.55 -11.55
CA MET A 537 -3.97 -7.10 -11.57
C MET A 537 -3.09 -6.62 -12.73
N TYR A 538 -2.02 -7.32 -13.11
CA TYR A 538 -0.96 -6.81 -14.01
C TYR A 538 -1.11 -7.21 -15.50
N TYR A 539 -0.67 -6.34 -16.41
CA TYR A 539 -0.27 -6.73 -17.77
C TYR A 539 1.06 -7.49 -17.74
N GLY A 540 1.01 -8.80 -17.90
CA GLY A 540 2.22 -9.63 -17.99
C GLY A 540 2.03 -11.00 -17.39
N GLN A 541 3.07 -11.82 -17.49
CA GLN A 541 3.10 -13.13 -16.82
C GLN A 541 3.07 -12.90 -15.29
N PRO A 542 2.30 -13.71 -14.53
CA PRO A 542 2.35 -13.67 -13.07
C PRO A 542 3.80 -13.82 -12.57
N PRO A 543 4.15 -13.25 -11.40
CA PRO A 543 5.51 -13.32 -10.90
C PRO A 543 5.96 -14.78 -10.82
N ASP A 544 7.12 -15.08 -11.39
CA ASP A 544 7.72 -16.41 -11.28
C ASP A 544 7.99 -16.69 -9.80
N LEU A 545 7.20 -17.60 -9.22
CA LEU A 545 7.33 -17.99 -7.81
C LEU A 545 8.74 -18.53 -7.49
N LYS A 546 9.48 -19.00 -8.50
CA LYS A 546 10.87 -19.45 -8.36
C LYS A 546 11.87 -18.29 -8.26
N ALA A 547 11.50 -17.11 -8.74
CA ALA A 547 12.36 -15.92 -8.76
C ALA A 547 12.16 -15.00 -7.54
N ILE A 548 11.26 -15.35 -6.61
CA ILE A 548 10.97 -14.53 -5.44
C ILE A 548 12.11 -14.66 -4.40
N PRO A 549 12.75 -13.55 -3.97
CA PRO A 549 13.95 -13.59 -3.11
C PRO A 549 13.63 -13.77 -1.61
N TYR A 550 12.43 -14.26 -1.28
CA TYR A 550 11.93 -14.45 0.07
C TYR A 550 10.98 -15.66 0.15
N PRO A 551 10.75 -16.22 1.36
CA PRO A 551 9.92 -17.41 1.51
C PRO A 551 8.47 -17.13 1.08
N ILE A 552 7.95 -17.89 0.12
CA ILE A 552 6.71 -17.50 -0.60
C ILE A 552 5.43 -17.81 0.17
N TRP A 553 5.54 -18.48 1.32
CA TRP A 553 4.48 -18.69 2.31
C TRP A 553 4.36 -17.55 3.33
N CYS A 554 5.30 -16.59 3.33
CA CYS A 554 5.28 -15.47 4.26
C CYS A 554 4.48 -14.28 3.75
N LEU A 555 3.83 -13.55 4.65
CA LEU A 555 3.50 -12.15 4.41
C LEU A 555 4.80 -11.35 4.19
N TRP A 556 4.75 -10.31 3.36
CA TRP A 556 5.90 -9.51 2.97
C TRP A 556 5.64 -8.01 3.11
N HIS A 557 6.64 -7.19 2.84
CA HIS A 557 6.54 -5.75 3.13
C HIS A 557 5.70 -4.93 2.15
N GLY A 558 5.45 -5.42 0.93
CA GLY A 558 4.68 -4.70 -0.10
C GLY A 558 3.34 -5.38 -0.38
N GLY A 559 2.25 -4.62 -0.41
CA GLY A 559 0.93 -5.15 -0.70
C GLY A 559 -0.19 -4.16 -0.42
N GLU A 560 -1.43 -4.60 -0.59
CA GLU A 560 -2.64 -3.77 -0.44
C GLU A 560 -3.51 -4.25 0.72
N ALA A 561 -3.83 -3.32 1.61
CA ALA A 561 -4.62 -3.60 2.81
C ALA A 561 -6.04 -4.09 2.51
N ASN A 562 -6.63 -3.64 1.39
CA ASN A 562 -7.99 -4.03 1.03
C ASN A 562 -8.09 -5.47 0.54
N TRP A 563 -7.06 -6.00 -0.11
CA TRP A 563 -7.11 -7.33 -0.70
C TRP A 563 -7.30 -8.41 0.35
N ALA A 564 -6.88 -8.17 1.60
CA ALA A 564 -7.16 -9.05 2.73
C ALA A 564 -8.66 -9.36 2.90
N LYS A 565 -9.53 -8.41 2.52
CA LYS A 565 -11.01 -8.54 2.63
C LYS A 565 -11.60 -9.45 1.57
N ALA A 566 -10.90 -9.69 0.46
CA ALA A 566 -11.26 -10.61 -0.62
C ALA A 566 -10.40 -11.88 -0.56
N THR A 567 -10.18 -12.38 0.65
CA THR A 567 -9.57 -13.69 0.91
C THR A 567 -10.58 -14.58 1.61
N LEU A 568 -10.41 -15.90 1.48
CA LEU A 568 -11.22 -16.87 2.21
C LEU A 568 -10.81 -16.89 3.69
N GLY A 569 -9.52 -16.86 4.00
CA GLY A 569 -9.03 -17.08 5.37
C GLY A 569 -8.95 -15.84 6.28
N LEU A 570 -8.72 -14.64 5.73
CA LEU A 570 -8.58 -13.41 6.57
C LEU A 570 -9.87 -12.61 6.71
N ALA A 571 -10.87 -12.90 5.88
CA ALA A 571 -12.11 -12.13 5.92
C ALA A 571 -12.82 -12.34 7.28
N PRO A 572 -13.21 -11.25 8.00
CA PRO A 572 -13.69 -11.32 9.39
C PRO A 572 -14.92 -12.21 9.66
N ASP A 573 -15.67 -12.50 8.60
CA ASP A 573 -16.91 -13.29 8.56
C ASP A 573 -16.70 -14.61 7.79
N ALA A 574 -15.46 -15.05 7.59
CA ALA A 574 -15.17 -16.30 6.91
C ALA A 574 -15.80 -17.48 7.67
N PRO A 575 -16.78 -18.19 7.05
CA PRO A 575 -17.49 -19.26 7.74
C PRO A 575 -16.71 -20.59 7.72
N TYR A 576 -15.53 -20.62 7.10
CA TYR A 576 -14.85 -21.86 6.74
C TYR A 576 -14.06 -22.43 7.91
N THR A 577 -14.15 -23.75 8.03
CA THR A 577 -13.46 -24.55 9.03
C THR A 577 -12.90 -25.81 8.35
N ALA A 578 -12.19 -25.63 7.23
CA ALA A 578 -11.80 -26.72 6.34
C ALA A 578 -11.04 -27.85 7.04
N SER A 579 -10.21 -27.54 8.05
CA SER A 579 -9.49 -28.54 8.86
C SER A 579 -10.16 -28.87 10.21
N GLY A 580 -11.43 -28.47 10.39
CA GLY A 580 -12.21 -28.65 11.61
C GLY A 580 -11.53 -28.05 12.85
N SER A 581 -11.53 -28.82 13.95
CA SER A 581 -10.88 -28.45 15.21
C SER A 581 -9.39 -28.85 15.29
N SER A 582 -8.77 -29.21 14.16
CA SER A 582 -7.35 -29.57 14.14
C SER A 582 -6.45 -28.38 14.46
N THR A 583 -5.28 -28.65 15.01
CA THR A 583 -4.26 -27.62 15.31
C THR A 583 -2.95 -27.94 14.59
N PRO A 584 -2.12 -26.94 14.24
CA PRO A 584 -0.83 -27.17 13.61
C PRO A 584 0.08 -28.04 14.49
N ASP A 585 0.94 -28.85 13.88
CA ASP A 585 2.00 -29.57 14.59
C ASP A 585 3.12 -28.59 14.99
N LEU A 586 3.04 -28.06 16.21
CA LEU A 586 3.95 -27.02 16.70
C LEU A 586 5.42 -27.47 16.71
N ALA A 587 5.68 -28.77 16.92
CA ALA A 587 7.05 -29.29 16.89
C ALA A 587 7.63 -29.23 15.47
N LEU A 588 6.82 -29.51 14.45
CA LEU A 588 7.24 -29.36 13.05
C LEU A 588 7.53 -27.90 12.69
N ILE A 589 6.66 -26.97 13.10
CA ILE A 589 6.84 -25.52 12.87
C ILE A 589 8.18 -25.02 13.43
N SER A 590 8.60 -25.53 14.59
CA SER A 590 9.89 -25.16 15.21
C SER A 590 11.10 -25.96 14.72
N SER A 591 10.91 -27.17 14.18
CA SER A 591 11.98 -28.18 13.96
C SER A 591 13.14 -27.74 13.05
N ASN A 592 12.95 -26.71 12.22
CA ASN A 592 13.94 -26.22 11.26
C ASN A 592 14.06 -24.69 11.22
N ALA A 593 13.48 -23.97 12.19
CA ALA A 593 13.46 -22.51 12.18
C ALA A 593 14.88 -21.91 12.12
N VAL A 594 15.86 -22.54 12.76
CA VAL A 594 17.26 -22.07 12.76
C VAL A 594 18.01 -22.55 11.52
N SER A 595 17.91 -23.84 11.17
CA SER A 595 18.69 -24.49 10.11
C SER A 595 18.20 -24.20 8.69
N ARG A 596 16.89 -24.03 8.50
CA ARG A 596 16.25 -23.70 7.20
C ARG A 596 15.12 -22.67 7.41
N PRO A 597 15.42 -21.40 7.72
CA PRO A 597 14.41 -20.38 8.01
C PRO A 597 13.47 -20.07 6.85
N GLY A 598 13.87 -20.36 5.62
CA GLY A 598 12.99 -20.23 4.45
C GLY A 598 11.94 -21.34 4.34
N VAL A 599 12.01 -22.40 5.13
CA VAL A 599 11.14 -23.58 4.96
C VAL A 599 10.17 -23.74 6.12
N LEU A 600 8.87 -23.67 5.85
CA LEU A 600 7.82 -23.94 6.84
C LEU A 600 7.34 -25.39 6.70
N ARG A 601 7.43 -26.17 7.78
CA ARG A 601 7.01 -27.58 7.79
C ARG A 601 5.64 -27.70 8.43
N VAL A 602 4.67 -28.17 7.66
CA VAL A 602 3.27 -28.30 8.08
C VAL A 602 2.78 -29.72 7.83
N ARG A 603 1.78 -30.15 8.61
CA ARG A 603 1.13 -31.46 8.46
C ARG A 603 -0.29 -31.28 7.93
N GLY A 604 -0.73 -32.20 7.06
CA GLY A 604 -2.06 -32.16 6.49
C GLY A 604 -2.39 -33.39 5.64
N HIS A 605 -3.43 -33.27 4.82
CA HIS A 605 -3.84 -34.28 3.86
C HIS A 605 -3.88 -33.71 2.44
N HIS A 606 -3.46 -34.51 1.47
CA HIS A 606 -3.68 -34.27 0.04
C HIS A 606 -5.11 -34.66 -0.30
N LEU A 607 -5.90 -33.70 -0.81
CA LEU A 607 -7.31 -33.89 -1.17
C LEU A 607 -7.52 -34.13 -2.67
N GLY A 608 -6.64 -33.63 -3.53
CA GLY A 608 -6.73 -33.78 -4.97
C GLY A 608 -5.66 -32.97 -5.71
N THR A 609 -5.60 -33.10 -7.02
CA THR A 609 -4.69 -32.33 -7.89
C THR A 609 -5.49 -31.62 -8.95
N ILE A 610 -5.19 -30.35 -9.22
CA ILE A 610 -5.86 -29.56 -10.25
C ILE A 610 -5.65 -30.21 -11.61
N ALA A 611 -6.75 -30.56 -12.27
CA ALA A 611 -6.78 -31.15 -13.61
C ALA A 611 -6.69 -30.07 -14.70
N GLN A 612 -7.51 -29.03 -14.54
CA GLN A 612 -7.73 -27.96 -15.50
C GLN A 612 -8.27 -26.74 -14.79
N ILE A 613 -8.05 -25.56 -15.40
CA ILE A 613 -8.52 -24.26 -14.92
C ILE A 613 -9.22 -23.56 -16.08
N ALA A 614 -10.30 -22.83 -15.79
CA ALA A 614 -11.12 -22.16 -16.79
C ALA A 614 -11.81 -20.91 -16.22
N PRO A 615 -12.42 -20.09 -17.09
CA PRO A 615 -13.26 -18.98 -16.65
C PRO A 615 -14.46 -19.47 -15.83
N PHE A 616 -14.76 -18.78 -14.74
CA PHE A 616 -15.97 -19.03 -13.95
C PHE A 616 -17.24 -18.67 -14.74
N PRO A 617 -18.26 -19.54 -14.84
CA PRO A 617 -19.46 -19.30 -15.65
C PRO A 617 -20.54 -18.52 -14.89
N PHE A 618 -20.27 -17.27 -14.49
CA PHE A 618 -21.19 -16.46 -13.65
C PHE A 618 -22.60 -16.30 -14.24
N TRP A 619 -22.76 -16.38 -15.56
CA TRP A 619 -24.05 -16.28 -16.26
C TRP A 619 -24.98 -17.48 -16.04
N LYS A 620 -24.50 -18.56 -15.41
CA LYS A 620 -25.30 -19.74 -15.06
C LYS A 620 -25.90 -19.68 -13.63
N TRP A 621 -25.96 -18.49 -13.04
CA TRP A 621 -26.55 -18.26 -11.73
C TRP A 621 -28.00 -18.79 -11.65
N GLY A 622 -28.33 -19.45 -10.54
CA GLY A 622 -29.70 -19.82 -10.16
C GLY A 622 -30.18 -21.24 -10.50
N ASN A 623 -29.56 -21.96 -11.45
CA ASN A 623 -29.99 -23.34 -11.77
C ASN A 623 -28.86 -24.38 -11.91
N ASP A 624 -27.64 -23.98 -12.27
CA ASP A 624 -26.56 -24.96 -12.57
C ASP A 624 -25.34 -24.85 -11.63
N LEU A 625 -25.18 -23.77 -10.85
CA LEU A 625 -24.01 -23.59 -9.97
C LEU A 625 -24.34 -23.88 -8.49
N PRO A 626 -23.48 -24.62 -7.75
CA PRO A 626 -23.60 -24.72 -6.30
C PRO A 626 -23.56 -23.33 -5.64
N ARG A 627 -24.54 -23.04 -4.79
CA ARG A 627 -24.71 -21.72 -4.17
C ARG A 627 -23.44 -21.24 -3.44
N GLU A 628 -22.82 -22.12 -2.66
CA GLU A 628 -21.63 -21.78 -1.88
C GLU A 628 -20.42 -21.44 -2.78
N LEU A 629 -20.24 -22.18 -3.89
CA LEU A 629 -19.18 -21.93 -4.86
C LEU A 629 -19.34 -20.53 -5.49
N PHE A 630 -20.57 -20.16 -5.87
CA PHE A 630 -20.84 -18.82 -6.41
C PHE A 630 -20.66 -17.72 -5.37
N HIS A 631 -21.11 -17.92 -4.13
CA HIS A 631 -20.92 -16.94 -3.05
C HIS A 631 -19.41 -16.72 -2.78
N ALA A 632 -18.61 -17.79 -2.78
CA ALA A 632 -17.16 -17.69 -2.69
C ALA A 632 -16.57 -16.87 -3.85
N PHE A 633 -17.01 -17.15 -5.10
CA PHE A 633 -16.58 -16.40 -6.28
C PHE A 633 -16.90 -14.91 -6.17
N VAL A 634 -18.14 -14.58 -5.83
CA VAL A 634 -18.60 -13.20 -5.67
C VAL A 634 -17.79 -12.46 -4.61
N ARG A 635 -17.58 -13.10 -3.46
CA ARG A 635 -16.85 -12.51 -2.33
C ARG A 635 -15.40 -12.21 -2.67
N ILE A 636 -14.75 -13.12 -3.37
CA ILE A 636 -13.35 -12.97 -3.81
C ILE A 636 -13.29 -11.96 -4.95
N PHE A 637 -13.93 -12.24 -6.07
CA PHE A 637 -13.69 -11.51 -7.32
C PHE A 637 -14.50 -10.23 -7.45
N ASN A 638 -15.53 -10.03 -6.63
CA ASN A 638 -16.35 -8.81 -6.60
C ASN A 638 -16.71 -8.35 -8.02
N PRO A 639 -17.40 -9.20 -8.82
CA PRO A 639 -17.52 -9.03 -10.27
C PRO A 639 -18.21 -7.74 -10.69
N THR A 640 -18.97 -7.11 -9.81
CA THR A 640 -19.62 -5.82 -10.07
C THR A 640 -18.95 -4.69 -9.30
N ALA A 641 -17.66 -4.82 -8.99
CA ALA A 641 -16.78 -3.96 -8.19
C ALA A 641 -17.37 -3.01 -7.13
N ASN A 642 -18.55 -3.34 -6.60
CA ASN A 642 -19.29 -2.54 -5.64
C ASN A 642 -18.49 -2.35 -4.36
N MET A 643 -17.78 -3.41 -3.96
CA MET A 643 -16.97 -3.42 -2.77
C MET A 643 -15.60 -2.74 -2.97
N ARG A 644 -15.26 -2.34 -4.20
CA ARG A 644 -13.99 -1.68 -4.59
C ARG A 644 -12.71 -2.35 -4.04
N VAL A 645 -12.78 -3.65 -3.76
CA VAL A 645 -11.73 -4.35 -2.99
C VAL A 645 -10.40 -4.38 -3.71
N TRP A 646 -10.44 -4.59 -5.02
CA TRP A 646 -9.26 -4.75 -5.85
C TRP A 646 -8.63 -3.41 -6.29
N LEU A 647 -9.18 -2.25 -5.94
CA LEU A 647 -8.58 -0.97 -6.37
C LEU A 647 -7.23 -0.69 -5.70
N HIS A 648 -6.22 -0.37 -6.53
CA HIS A 648 -4.85 -0.05 -6.11
C HIS A 648 -4.69 1.34 -5.49
N ASP A 649 -5.70 2.22 -5.58
CA ASP A 649 -5.61 3.59 -5.06
C ASP A 649 -6.46 3.78 -3.80
N ARG A 650 -5.81 3.50 -2.66
CA ARG A 650 -5.94 4.15 -1.34
C ARG A 650 -7.30 4.19 -0.64
N ASP A 651 -8.24 3.42 -1.11
CA ASP A 651 -9.58 3.44 -0.59
C ASP A 651 -9.79 2.30 0.40
N ASN A 652 -9.19 2.39 1.59
CA ASN A 652 -9.44 1.46 2.71
C ASN A 652 -10.91 1.54 3.21
N GLN A 653 -11.89 1.44 2.33
CA GLN A 653 -13.31 1.54 2.62
C GLN A 653 -13.71 0.44 3.60
N GLU A 654 -14.56 0.76 4.58
CA GLU A 654 -15.41 -0.27 5.15
C GLU A 654 -16.35 -0.70 4.04
N ILE A 655 -16.19 -1.95 3.57
CA ILE A 655 -17.13 -2.55 2.64
C ILE A 655 -18.45 -2.63 3.39
N GLN A 656 -19.44 -1.84 2.97
CA GLN A 656 -20.78 -1.99 3.47
C GLN A 656 -21.32 -3.28 2.85
N ARG A 657 -21.19 -4.38 3.59
CA ARG A 657 -21.64 -5.70 3.13
C ARG A 657 -23.15 -5.66 2.97
N LEU A 658 -23.58 -5.95 1.76
CA LEU A 658 -24.97 -6.26 1.48
C LEU A 658 -25.26 -7.62 2.13
N ASP A 659 -26.46 -7.81 2.65
CA ASP A 659 -26.89 -9.16 3.01
C ASP A 659 -27.07 -10.01 1.74
N ASP A 660 -27.09 -11.34 1.88
CA ASP A 660 -27.24 -12.30 0.77
C ASP A 660 -28.35 -11.91 -0.24
N GLN A 661 -29.47 -11.36 0.25
CA GLN A 661 -30.62 -11.00 -0.59
C GLN A 661 -30.38 -9.69 -1.33
N GLN A 662 -29.92 -8.66 -0.63
CA GLN A 662 -29.55 -7.36 -1.22
C GLN A 662 -28.42 -7.52 -2.25
N GLU A 663 -27.49 -8.40 -1.94
CA GLU A 663 -26.38 -8.77 -2.79
C GLU A 663 -26.90 -9.45 -4.06
N SER A 664 -27.73 -10.49 -3.94
CA SER A 664 -28.39 -11.15 -5.07
C SER A 664 -29.22 -10.16 -5.92
N ASP A 665 -30.06 -9.33 -5.29
CA ASP A 665 -30.91 -8.36 -5.99
C ASP A 665 -30.10 -7.27 -6.71
N PHE A 666 -28.95 -6.88 -6.14
CA PHE A 666 -28.04 -5.96 -6.80
C PHE A 666 -27.43 -6.62 -8.04
N TYR A 667 -26.90 -7.83 -7.88
CA TYR A 667 -26.27 -8.57 -8.99
C TYR A 667 -27.25 -8.87 -10.10
N ASP A 668 -28.45 -9.37 -9.77
CA ASP A 668 -29.50 -9.66 -10.75
C ASP A 668 -29.84 -8.41 -11.55
N ARG A 669 -29.99 -7.24 -10.89
CA ARG A 669 -30.20 -5.97 -11.59
C ARG A 669 -28.99 -5.58 -12.43
N HIS A 670 -27.79 -5.58 -11.86
CA HIS A 670 -26.56 -5.17 -12.53
C HIS A 670 -26.31 -5.99 -13.80
N PHE A 671 -26.35 -7.31 -13.69
CA PHE A 671 -26.21 -8.21 -14.85
C PHE A 671 -27.40 -8.06 -15.81
N THR A 672 -28.63 -7.91 -15.33
CA THR A 672 -29.78 -7.60 -16.22
C THR A 672 -29.55 -6.29 -16.99
N TYR A 673 -28.95 -5.27 -16.39
CA TYR A 673 -28.61 -4.00 -17.06
C TYR A 673 -27.52 -4.17 -18.12
N HIS A 674 -26.48 -4.96 -17.84
CA HIS A 674 -25.45 -5.28 -18.84
C HIS A 674 -25.99 -6.12 -20.02
N TYR A 675 -27.02 -6.94 -19.80
CA TYR A 675 -27.40 -8.00 -20.75
C TYR A 675 -28.85 -7.95 -21.29
N SER A 676 -29.67 -6.97 -20.88
CA SER A 676 -31.07 -6.80 -21.34
C SER A 676 -31.23 -6.44 -22.84
N ARG A 677 -30.13 -6.13 -23.56
CA ARG A 677 -30.15 -5.86 -25.00
C ARG A 677 -29.31 -6.87 -25.79
N GLY A 678 -29.76 -8.12 -25.83
CA GLY A 678 -29.44 -9.04 -26.94
C GLY A 678 -27.96 -9.32 -27.21
N PHE A 679 -27.07 -9.09 -26.24
CA PHE A 679 -25.70 -9.60 -26.32
C PHE A 679 -25.77 -11.13 -26.27
N GLN A 680 -25.21 -11.77 -27.30
CA GLN A 680 -25.30 -13.21 -27.50
C GLN A 680 -24.68 -13.96 -26.31
N ARG A 681 -25.22 -15.15 -26.01
CA ARG A 681 -24.70 -16.15 -25.05
C ARG A 681 -23.23 -16.57 -25.29
N GLU A 682 -22.64 -16.12 -26.39
CA GLU A 682 -21.27 -16.36 -26.85
C GLU A 682 -20.52 -15.02 -27.06
N SER A 683 -20.92 -13.96 -26.34
CA SER A 683 -20.20 -12.69 -26.42
C SER A 683 -18.75 -12.89 -25.97
N PRO A 684 -17.75 -12.53 -26.80
CA PRO A 684 -16.34 -12.56 -26.43
C PRO A 684 -15.97 -11.38 -25.50
N ALA A 685 -16.95 -10.80 -24.78
CA ALA A 685 -16.66 -9.88 -23.69
C ALA A 685 -15.89 -10.65 -22.63
N ILE A 686 -14.57 -10.56 -22.72
CA ILE A 686 -13.61 -11.26 -21.87
C ILE A 686 -13.96 -10.93 -20.42
N PRO A 687 -14.12 -11.94 -19.56
CA PRO A 687 -14.50 -11.71 -18.19
C PRO A 687 -13.48 -10.82 -17.48
N CYS A 688 -13.99 -9.90 -16.66
CA CYS A 688 -13.21 -9.02 -15.79
C CYS A 688 -12.44 -9.76 -14.66
N TYR A 689 -12.49 -11.09 -14.64
CA TYR A 689 -11.87 -11.97 -13.65
C TYR A 689 -11.03 -13.03 -14.37
N SER A 690 -9.92 -13.43 -13.75
CA SER A 690 -9.00 -14.44 -14.30
C SER A 690 -9.63 -15.83 -14.34
N ASP A 691 -9.05 -16.73 -15.15
CA ASP A 691 -9.31 -18.17 -15.07
C ASP A 691 -9.12 -18.65 -13.63
N CYS A 692 -10.24 -18.99 -12.98
CA CYS A 692 -10.26 -19.25 -11.55
C CYS A 692 -11.11 -20.45 -11.15
N LEU A 693 -11.93 -21.01 -12.05
CA LEU A 693 -12.67 -22.24 -11.81
C LEU A 693 -11.75 -23.42 -12.13
N PHE A 694 -11.56 -24.34 -11.19
CA PHE A 694 -10.80 -25.56 -11.43
C PHE A 694 -11.61 -26.82 -11.11
N THR A 695 -11.19 -27.97 -11.64
CA THR A 695 -11.65 -29.30 -11.21
C THR A 695 -10.46 -30.16 -10.79
N THR A 696 -10.65 -31.04 -9.80
CA THR A 696 -9.63 -32.01 -9.41
C THR A 696 -9.60 -33.24 -10.33
N ASN A 697 -8.50 -34.00 -10.31
CA ASN A 697 -8.37 -35.27 -11.06
C ASN A 697 -9.21 -36.42 -10.48
N ASP A 698 -9.72 -36.26 -9.26
CA ASP A 698 -10.43 -37.25 -8.46
C ASP A 698 -11.83 -36.75 -8.07
N GLY A 699 -12.87 -37.45 -8.54
CA GLY A 699 -14.27 -37.19 -8.22
C GLY A 699 -15.22 -37.66 -9.32
N ASP A 700 -16.38 -38.16 -8.93
CA ASP A 700 -17.52 -38.33 -9.85
C ASP A 700 -17.96 -36.90 -10.23
N GLY A 701 -17.83 -36.52 -11.50
CA GLY A 701 -18.13 -35.15 -11.96
C GLY A 701 -19.55 -34.70 -11.58
N ILE A 702 -19.81 -33.39 -11.66
CA ILE A 702 -21.16 -32.85 -11.43
C ILE A 702 -22.12 -33.42 -12.48
N THR A 703 -22.88 -34.47 -12.12
CA THR A 703 -23.91 -35.05 -13.00
C THR A 703 -25.20 -34.22 -13.04
N ASP A 704 -25.35 -33.25 -12.14
CA ASP A 704 -26.50 -32.34 -12.09
C ASP A 704 -26.26 -31.11 -12.98
N GLY A 705 -26.60 -31.26 -14.27
CA GLY A 705 -26.91 -30.13 -15.16
C GLY A 705 -25.75 -29.23 -15.59
N PHE A 706 -24.54 -29.40 -15.06
CA PHE A 706 -23.37 -28.61 -15.40
C PHE A 706 -22.81 -28.99 -16.77
N ALA A 707 -23.47 -28.55 -17.85
CA ALA A 707 -22.92 -28.64 -19.20
C ALA A 707 -21.77 -27.62 -19.37
N THR A 708 -20.63 -27.94 -18.78
CA THR A 708 -19.33 -27.45 -19.21
C THR A 708 -18.56 -28.71 -19.65
N ASP A 709 -17.65 -28.63 -20.61
CA ASP A 709 -16.86 -29.77 -21.10
C ASP A 709 -15.90 -30.41 -20.04
N PHE A 710 -16.17 -30.20 -18.74
CA PHE A 710 -15.40 -30.58 -17.56
C PHE A 710 -15.99 -31.87 -16.98
N ALA A 711 -15.58 -33.01 -17.52
CA ALA A 711 -16.28 -34.29 -17.33
C ALA A 711 -16.05 -35.00 -15.98
N THR A 712 -15.10 -34.59 -15.13
CA THR A 712 -14.72 -35.33 -13.90
C THR A 712 -14.08 -34.42 -12.83
N GLY A 713 -14.30 -34.72 -11.54
CA GLY A 713 -13.64 -34.05 -10.40
C GLY A 713 -14.50 -33.12 -9.55
N HIS A 714 -14.01 -32.75 -8.37
CA HIS A 714 -14.66 -31.77 -7.50
C HIS A 714 -14.36 -30.33 -7.98
N PRO A 715 -15.36 -29.44 -8.11
CA PRO A 715 -15.16 -28.06 -8.57
C PRO A 715 -14.63 -27.16 -7.44
N GLY A 716 -13.78 -26.20 -7.78
CA GLY A 716 -13.20 -25.27 -6.83
C GLY A 716 -12.80 -23.92 -7.44
N LEU A 717 -12.37 -22.99 -6.60
CA LEU A 717 -11.82 -21.70 -7.01
C LEU A 717 -10.35 -21.59 -6.63
N CYS A 718 -9.54 -21.08 -7.54
CA CYS A 718 -8.12 -20.85 -7.33
C CYS A 718 -7.70 -19.39 -7.63
N PRO A 719 -6.60 -18.92 -7.02
CA PRO A 719 -5.98 -17.65 -7.37
C PRO A 719 -5.38 -17.70 -8.78
N HIS A 720 -5.21 -16.53 -9.38
CA HIS A 720 -4.69 -16.38 -10.75
C HIS A 720 -3.37 -17.12 -11.05
N ASN A 721 -2.49 -17.28 -10.06
CA ASN A 721 -1.18 -17.92 -10.23
C ASN A 721 -1.23 -19.47 -10.17
N ALA A 722 -2.40 -20.07 -9.97
CA ALA A 722 -2.58 -21.52 -9.95
C ALA A 722 -2.41 -22.13 -11.35
N LEU A 723 -1.96 -23.38 -11.40
CA LEU A 723 -1.76 -24.14 -12.64
C LEU A 723 -2.30 -25.58 -12.49
N PRO A 724 -2.67 -26.22 -13.60
CA PRO A 724 -2.82 -27.68 -13.63
C PRO A 724 -1.60 -28.38 -13.05
N GLY A 725 -1.81 -29.38 -12.20
CA GLY A 725 -0.77 -30.08 -11.44
C GLY A 725 -0.53 -29.54 -10.02
N ASP A 726 -1.05 -28.34 -9.69
CA ASP A 726 -1.04 -27.87 -8.30
C ASP A 726 -1.89 -28.79 -7.40
N VAL A 727 -1.42 -29.00 -6.19
CA VAL A 727 -1.98 -29.95 -5.22
C VAL A 727 -2.90 -29.23 -4.26
N VAL A 728 -4.14 -29.70 -4.14
CA VAL A 728 -5.10 -29.23 -3.15
C VAL A 728 -4.85 -29.94 -1.83
N VAL A 729 -4.58 -29.18 -0.77
CA VAL A 729 -4.28 -29.73 0.56
C VAL A 729 -5.14 -29.11 1.66
N MET A 730 -5.49 -29.95 2.62
CA MET A 730 -6.03 -29.53 3.92
C MET A 730 -4.90 -29.58 4.95
N LEU A 731 -4.42 -28.41 5.38
CA LEU A 731 -3.39 -28.29 6.41
C LEU A 731 -4.01 -28.16 7.80
N TYR A 732 -3.46 -28.85 8.80
CA TYR A 732 -3.98 -28.79 10.16
C TYR A 732 -3.83 -27.39 10.77
N GLY A 733 -4.91 -26.88 11.36
CA GLY A 733 -5.01 -25.49 11.84
C GLY A 733 -5.34 -24.45 10.76
N GLY A 734 -5.58 -24.89 9.53
CA GLY A 734 -6.10 -24.03 8.46
C GLY A 734 -7.63 -23.89 8.52
N SER A 735 -8.14 -22.67 8.43
CA SER A 735 -9.59 -22.42 8.26
C SER A 735 -10.06 -22.69 6.82
N VAL A 736 -9.12 -22.70 5.87
CA VAL A 736 -9.36 -22.86 4.43
C VAL A 736 -8.43 -23.93 3.85
N LEU A 737 -8.66 -24.29 2.59
CA LEU A 737 -7.77 -25.18 1.84
C LEU A 737 -6.65 -24.38 1.16
N TYR A 738 -5.57 -25.07 0.81
CA TYR A 738 -4.39 -24.44 0.20
C TYR A 738 -3.95 -25.17 -1.06
N LEU A 739 -3.32 -24.42 -1.96
CA LEU A 739 -2.67 -24.93 -3.16
C LEU A 739 -1.16 -24.96 -2.98
N LEU A 740 -0.58 -26.12 -3.24
CA LEU A 740 0.84 -26.38 -3.19
C LEU A 740 1.35 -26.83 -4.56
N ARG A 741 2.36 -26.16 -5.08
CA ARG A 741 3.01 -26.56 -6.33
C ARG A 741 4.24 -27.41 -6.03
N PRO A 742 4.30 -28.67 -6.49
CA PRO A 742 5.47 -29.52 -6.31
C PRO A 742 6.74 -28.88 -6.89
N VAL A 743 7.86 -28.99 -6.18
CA VAL A 743 9.18 -28.62 -6.73
C VAL A 743 9.74 -29.81 -7.51
N GLU A 744 10.05 -29.63 -8.79
CA GLU A 744 10.69 -30.66 -9.61
C GLU A 744 12.21 -30.70 -9.31
N GLY A 745 12.73 -31.77 -8.65
CA GLY A 745 14.19 -31.97 -8.51
C GLY A 745 14.73 -33.01 -7.49
N GLU A 746 15.75 -33.77 -7.93
CA GLU A 746 16.67 -34.79 -7.35
C GLU A 746 16.14 -36.14 -6.77
N ASP A 747 15.05 -36.20 -6.02
CA ASP A 747 14.62 -37.48 -5.39
C ASP A 747 13.85 -38.44 -6.34
N ALA A 748 13.59 -38.04 -7.60
CA ALA A 748 12.92 -38.89 -8.57
C ALA A 748 13.74 -40.14 -9.00
N ASN A 749 15.05 -40.16 -8.70
CA ASN A 749 15.98 -41.25 -9.02
C ASN A 749 16.40 -42.09 -7.78
N ALA A 750 15.85 -41.83 -6.60
CA ALA A 750 16.11 -42.66 -5.43
C ALA A 750 15.20 -43.91 -5.47
N GLU A 751 15.80 -45.10 -5.42
CA GLU A 751 15.13 -46.41 -5.41
C GLU A 751 14.39 -46.71 -4.08
N ASN A 752 13.69 -45.74 -3.49
CA ASN A 752 12.84 -45.91 -2.31
C ASN A 752 11.37 -45.60 -2.63
N GLU A 753 10.46 -46.32 -1.99
CA GLU A 753 9.01 -46.30 -2.24
C GLU A 753 8.31 -44.95 -1.94
N ASP A 754 9.00 -43.96 -1.35
CA ASP A 754 8.47 -42.61 -1.07
C ASP A 754 8.73 -41.64 -2.25
N LYS A 755 8.14 -41.90 -3.42
CA LYS A 755 8.26 -41.07 -4.65
C LYS A 755 7.55 -39.71 -4.60
N ARG A 756 7.14 -39.21 -3.43
CA ARG A 756 6.38 -37.95 -3.31
C ARG A 756 7.32 -36.76 -3.08
N PRO A 757 7.14 -35.65 -3.82
CA PRO A 757 7.90 -34.42 -3.57
C PRO A 757 7.66 -33.98 -2.13
N ARG A 758 8.75 -33.66 -1.42
CA ARG A 758 8.68 -33.19 -0.02
C ARG A 758 8.66 -31.67 0.07
N GLU A 759 9.11 -30.97 -0.98
CA GLU A 759 9.16 -29.51 -1.04
C GLU A 759 8.14 -28.96 -2.03
N PHE A 760 7.49 -27.87 -1.62
CA PHE A 760 6.39 -27.27 -2.37
C PHE A 760 6.51 -25.75 -2.37
N HIS A 761 6.26 -25.15 -3.52
CA HIS A 761 5.97 -23.73 -3.59
C HIS A 761 4.56 -23.45 -3.08
N PHE A 762 4.42 -22.57 -2.10
CA PHE A 762 3.11 -22.17 -1.59
C PHE A 762 2.42 -21.21 -2.57
N VAL A 763 1.37 -21.68 -3.24
CA VAL A 763 0.64 -20.89 -4.26
C VAL A 763 -0.31 -19.90 -3.56
N GLY A 764 -1.11 -20.40 -2.63
CA GLY A 764 -2.10 -19.62 -1.88
C GLY A 764 -3.20 -20.50 -1.30
N GLU A 765 -4.30 -19.87 -0.89
CA GLU A 765 -5.52 -20.54 -0.46
C GLU A 765 -6.39 -20.92 -1.67
N CYS A 766 -7.35 -21.82 -1.49
CA CYS A 766 -8.35 -22.17 -2.50
C CYS A 766 -9.70 -22.53 -1.88
N PHE A 767 -10.73 -22.51 -2.71
CA PHE A 767 -12.05 -23.05 -2.37
C PHE A 767 -12.22 -24.41 -3.07
N LEU A 768 -12.77 -25.41 -2.37
CA LEU A 768 -13.19 -26.68 -2.99
C LEU A 768 -14.59 -27.03 -2.49
N HIS A 769 -15.53 -27.20 -3.41
CA HIS A 769 -16.91 -27.49 -3.05
C HIS A 769 -17.01 -28.81 -2.27
N GLY A 770 -17.67 -28.77 -1.11
CA GLY A 770 -17.87 -29.94 -0.24
C GLY A 770 -16.73 -30.26 0.72
N TYR A 771 -15.69 -29.41 0.82
CA TYR A 771 -14.52 -29.63 1.69
C TYR A 771 -14.14 -28.43 2.54
N MET A 772 -15.04 -27.45 2.71
CA MET A 772 -14.73 -26.18 3.39
C MET A 772 -15.14 -26.16 4.87
N HIS A 773 -15.77 -27.22 5.40
CA HIS A 773 -16.33 -27.30 6.76
C HIS A 773 -15.90 -28.56 7.54
N GLY A 774 -14.76 -29.14 7.19
CA GLY A 774 -14.15 -30.26 7.93
C GLY A 774 -14.36 -31.63 7.28
N GLU A 775 -15.09 -31.71 6.18
CA GLU A 775 -15.41 -32.95 5.46
C GLU A 775 -14.13 -33.69 5.03
N GLY A 776 -13.08 -32.97 4.62
CA GLY A 776 -11.79 -33.57 4.26
C GLY A 776 -11.11 -34.34 5.40
N LEU A 777 -11.36 -33.94 6.66
CA LEU A 777 -10.84 -34.64 7.84
C LEU A 777 -11.66 -35.89 8.15
N GLU A 778 -12.98 -35.82 7.95
CA GLU A 778 -13.89 -36.96 8.09
C GLU A 778 -13.58 -38.02 7.05
N ASP A 779 -13.48 -37.62 5.78
CA ASP A 779 -13.10 -38.46 4.65
C ASP A 779 -11.75 -39.17 4.90
N ALA A 780 -10.74 -38.43 5.35
CA ALA A 780 -9.43 -39.02 5.65
C ALA A 780 -9.51 -40.05 6.77
N ARG A 781 -10.34 -39.84 7.80
CA ARG A 781 -10.55 -40.78 8.90
C ARG A 781 -11.28 -42.04 8.42
N GLU A 782 -12.35 -41.88 7.65
CA GLU A 782 -13.15 -42.99 7.14
C GLU A 782 -12.37 -43.87 6.16
N LYS A 783 -11.61 -43.24 5.27
CA LYS A 783 -10.79 -43.93 4.25
C LYS A 783 -9.42 -44.39 4.79
N GLY A 784 -9.07 -44.06 6.03
CA GLY A 784 -7.79 -44.43 6.64
C GLY A 784 -6.57 -43.77 5.99
N ILE A 785 -6.76 -42.60 5.38
CA ILE A 785 -5.70 -41.83 4.70
C ILE A 785 -4.79 -41.23 5.77
N ARG A 786 -3.49 -41.52 5.69
CA ARG A 786 -2.50 -40.94 6.62
C ARG A 786 -2.23 -39.48 6.28
N SER A 787 -1.93 -38.68 7.31
CA SER A 787 -1.43 -37.33 7.08
C SER A 787 0.05 -37.34 6.70
N GLU A 788 0.44 -36.30 5.97
CA GLU A 788 1.75 -36.12 5.38
C GLU A 788 2.39 -34.81 5.85
N ILE A 789 3.71 -34.70 5.70
CA ILE A 789 4.45 -33.47 6.00
C ILE A 789 4.77 -32.76 4.69
N PHE A 790 4.33 -31.51 4.58
CA PHE A 790 4.63 -30.63 3.46
C PHE A 790 5.68 -29.61 3.90
N ASN A 791 6.78 -29.48 3.15
CA ASN A 791 7.78 -28.44 3.39
C ASN A 791 7.54 -27.30 2.39
N LEU A 792 6.99 -26.20 2.88
CA LEU A 792 6.71 -25.01 2.09
C LEU A 792 8.00 -24.19 1.98
N ILE A 793 8.49 -23.95 0.77
CA ILE A 793 9.67 -23.12 0.51
C ILE A 793 9.28 -21.68 0.19
#